data_AF-A0A1B2I0C4-F1
#
_entry.id   AF-A0A1B2I0C4-F1
#
_cell.length_a   1.000
_cell.length_b   1.000
_cell.length_c   1.000
_cell.angle_alpha   90.00
_cell.angle_beta   90.00
_cell.angle_gamma   90.00
#
_symmetry.space_group_name_H-M   'P 1'
#
loop_
_entity.id
_entity.type
_entity.pdbx_description
1 polymer ?
#
loop_
_entity_poly.entity_id
_entity_poly.type
_entity_poly.pdbx_seq_one_letter_code
_entity_poly.pdbx_strand_id
1 'polypeptide(L)'
;MVAALTTAPPAAAAATTLYASPTGTGTSCTAAEPCALPAAQAAVRSRTGSMTGDIVVELADGVYRLSQPLRFTAADSGTNGHRVLWQAAASARPVISGSRAVTGWTVADSGRNIWRANVGTGLESRQLYVNGAIATRARTQLNRADFTFTDTGMRFSNSALNHLNNLANQSRVEVESVNSFTDRYSPVQSISGNFLTMQQPAWNNNTFGYDTLSKPHRAGPLYLTNAYEFLDAPGEWYLNTGTGALYYIPLSGQNMANVSVELPALQSLVNVGGTYDAPARNITFSGITFTGTSWLGPSSNQGFADQQTGAYMTGNQNWPVDRINSCQQGCAQFEAARPNWAQMPAAVQVSAASGITFTDSRFFNLGQTAIGIGNDANAHASGVGLGASGITVTRSEIARTSAGGVVVGGVRADAHHPSDQRMVNRDITVSHNRIHDIAVEYRGNVSVLNTYVNGATVAHNEIYNLPYSGLSLGYGWGANDAGGSNHYANRGLYNYQPRYSTPTTAANNKLLNNYVHDVMQQMTDGGCIYTLAWNPNAEISGNHCLRTNGWFGLYFDEGSKYYRATGNVFASTGTWATANYWGGENMGNWTVSNNWSTNNSTNITNGDRGNVVTGNLVVSNGNWPAGAQAVIANAGPGGTSGGRQNVTVVGTQSGRCLDVAAVGNNTQARLWDCTGGTNQRWSHTASRQLTIGGKCLDASGQGTVNGTAAILWDCHGGLNQQWNVNADGSITGAQSGLCLDASGNGTANGTLVQLWTCNGGTNQRWTLRD
;
A
#
# COMPACT_ATOMS: atom_id res chain seq x y z
N MET A 1 -38.17 -0.92 24.40
CA MET A 1 -37.41 -0.06 25.34
C MET A 1 -36.91 1.13 24.57
N VAL A 2 -37.29 2.33 25.00
CA VAL A 2 -36.94 3.61 24.36
C VAL A 2 -35.46 3.87 24.61
N ALA A 3 -34.66 3.96 23.55
CA ALA A 3 -33.25 4.31 23.63
C ALA A 3 -33.11 5.79 24.00
N ALA A 4 -32.51 6.05 25.16
CA ALA A 4 -32.21 7.40 25.62
C ALA A 4 -31.17 8.05 24.68
N LEU A 5 -31.55 9.20 24.12
CA LEU A 5 -30.65 10.10 23.41
C LEU A 5 -29.61 10.65 24.40
N THR A 6 -28.38 10.16 24.31
CA THR A 6 -27.23 10.80 24.96
C THR A 6 -26.86 12.03 24.14
N THR A 7 -27.14 13.21 24.70
CA THR A 7 -26.64 14.50 24.21
C THR A 7 -25.11 14.52 24.23
N ALA A 8 -24.48 14.98 23.16
CA ALA A 8 -23.04 15.18 23.06
C ALA A 8 -22.53 16.10 24.20
N PRO A 9 -21.34 15.82 24.78
CA PRO A 9 -20.73 16.73 25.74
C PRO A 9 -20.30 18.04 25.06
N PRO A 10 -20.30 19.17 25.78
CA PRO A 10 -19.94 20.48 25.25
C PRO A 10 -18.42 20.66 25.07
N ALA A 11 -18.03 21.48 24.08
CA ALA A 11 -16.74 22.11 23.78
C ALA A 11 -15.44 21.37 24.17
N ALA A 12 -14.68 20.93 23.15
CA ALA A 12 -13.32 20.41 23.31
C ALA A 12 -12.42 21.40 24.07
N ALA A 13 -11.91 20.96 25.22
CA ALA A 13 -10.92 21.67 26.02
C ALA A 13 -9.56 21.77 25.27
N ALA A 14 -8.77 22.78 25.62
CA ALA A 14 -7.57 23.24 24.92
C ALA A 14 -6.60 22.12 24.51
N ALA A 15 -6.31 22.02 23.21
CA ALA A 15 -5.27 21.16 22.68
C ALA A 15 -3.88 21.70 23.10
N THR A 16 -3.06 20.86 23.73
CA THR A 16 -1.65 21.21 23.93
C THR A 16 -0.93 21.06 22.60
N THR A 17 -0.34 22.14 22.09
CA THR A 17 0.40 22.12 20.81
C THR A 17 1.90 22.16 21.07
N LEU A 18 2.62 21.17 20.54
CA LEU A 18 4.07 21.06 20.50
C LEU A 18 4.53 21.28 19.06
N TYR A 19 5.68 21.91 18.87
CA TYR A 19 6.20 22.23 17.55
C TYR A 19 7.54 21.54 17.34
N ALA A 20 7.71 20.88 16.19
CA ALA A 20 8.96 20.27 15.80
C ALA A 20 9.40 20.74 14.42
N SER A 21 10.69 20.94 14.22
CA SER A 21 11.28 21.28 12.91
C SER A 21 12.54 20.45 12.64
N PRO A 22 12.95 20.24 11.38
CA PRO A 22 14.16 19.48 11.06
C PRO A 22 15.44 20.08 11.67
N THR A 23 15.46 21.39 11.88
CA THR A 23 16.57 22.14 12.48
C THR A 23 16.29 22.58 13.93
N GLY A 24 15.23 22.04 14.54
CA GLY A 24 14.77 22.47 15.85
C GLY A 24 15.75 22.08 16.95
N THR A 25 16.13 23.05 17.77
CA THR A 25 17.01 22.87 18.93
C THR A 25 16.35 23.26 20.25
N GLY A 26 15.09 23.71 20.20
CA GLY A 26 14.33 24.08 21.39
C GLY A 26 14.10 22.87 22.29
N THR A 27 13.98 23.12 23.59
CA THR A 27 13.65 22.10 24.61
C THR A 27 12.20 22.21 25.10
N SER A 28 11.57 23.35 24.88
CA SER A 28 10.18 23.63 25.28
C SER A 28 9.14 23.31 24.19
N CYS A 29 9.60 23.02 22.96
CA CYS A 29 8.80 22.68 21.78
C CYS A 29 7.66 23.69 21.49
N THR A 30 7.95 24.98 21.60
CA THR A 30 6.99 26.05 21.31
C THR A 30 7.14 26.50 19.85
N ALA A 31 6.19 27.30 19.34
CA ALA A 31 6.29 27.84 17.98
C ALA A 31 7.56 28.68 17.77
N ALA A 32 8.00 29.41 18.82
CA ALA A 32 9.22 30.22 18.78
C ALA A 32 10.50 29.39 18.96
N GLU A 33 10.41 28.25 19.64
CA GLU A 33 11.52 27.34 19.93
C GLU A 33 11.14 25.89 19.58
N PRO A 34 11.01 25.56 18.28
CA PRO A 34 10.62 24.23 17.86
C PRO A 34 11.71 23.20 18.22
N CYS A 35 11.26 22.02 18.63
CA CYS A 35 12.12 20.90 19.01
C CYS A 35 12.58 20.09 17.79
N ALA A 36 13.63 19.28 17.99
CA ALA A 36 13.87 18.11 17.15
C ALA A 36 12.82 17.02 17.43
N LEU A 37 12.61 16.11 16.48
CA LEU A 37 11.57 15.08 16.56
C LEU A 37 11.64 14.18 17.81
N PRO A 38 12.83 13.70 18.25
CA PRO A 38 12.93 12.92 19.49
C PRO A 38 12.56 13.71 20.75
N ALA A 39 12.88 15.00 20.79
CA ALA A 39 12.54 15.87 21.92
C ALA A 39 11.02 16.15 21.97
N ALA A 40 10.38 16.34 20.81
CA ALA A 40 8.92 16.43 20.73
C ALA A 40 8.25 15.13 21.21
N GLN A 41 8.79 13.95 20.86
CA GLN A 41 8.26 12.67 21.34
C GLN A 41 8.41 12.53 22.87
N ALA A 42 9.57 12.90 23.42
CA ALA A 42 9.75 12.91 24.87
C ALA A 42 8.77 13.88 25.57
N ALA A 43 8.53 15.04 24.97
CA ALA A 43 7.55 16.01 25.47
C ALA A 43 6.12 15.45 25.46
N VAL A 44 5.72 14.70 24.42
CA VAL A 44 4.44 13.96 24.40
C VAL A 44 4.38 12.99 25.58
N ARG A 45 5.39 12.13 25.75
CA ARG A 45 5.40 11.09 26.82
C ARG A 45 5.27 11.66 28.23
N SER A 46 5.79 12.86 28.47
CA SER A 46 5.65 13.54 29.77
C SER A 46 4.22 14.06 30.06
N ARG A 47 3.34 14.09 29.05
CA ARG A 47 2.00 14.69 29.11
C ARG A 47 0.86 13.70 28.90
N THR A 48 1.14 12.49 28.40
CA THR A 48 0.12 11.48 28.10
C THR A 48 -0.50 10.85 29.36
N GLY A 49 0.13 10.93 30.54
CA GLY A 49 -0.39 10.30 31.76
C GLY A 49 -1.68 10.92 32.34
N SER A 50 -1.99 12.18 31.99
CA SER A 50 -3.11 12.93 32.58
C SER A 50 -3.75 13.88 31.57
N MET A 51 -4.02 13.39 30.35
CA MET A 51 -4.59 14.20 29.28
C MET A 51 -6.00 14.69 29.66
N THR A 52 -6.25 15.98 29.43
CA THR A 52 -7.57 16.65 29.53
C THR A 52 -8.03 17.24 28.19
N GLY A 53 -7.20 17.05 27.16
CA GLY A 53 -7.39 17.49 25.79
C GLY A 53 -6.41 16.75 24.88
N ASP A 54 -6.59 16.86 23.56
CA ASP A 54 -5.68 16.27 22.59
C ASP A 54 -4.29 16.93 22.67
N ILE A 55 -3.25 16.15 22.34
CA ILE A 55 -1.89 16.67 22.14
C ILE A 55 -1.64 16.71 20.65
N VAL A 56 -1.33 17.89 20.12
CA VAL A 56 -0.96 18.09 18.73
C VAL A 56 0.55 18.34 18.67
N VAL A 57 1.24 17.61 17.80
CA VAL A 57 2.62 17.87 17.40
C VAL A 57 2.59 18.38 15.97
N GLU A 58 2.81 19.68 15.80
CA GLU A 58 2.92 20.32 14.49
C GLU A 58 4.34 20.20 13.95
N LEU A 59 4.43 19.59 12.77
CA LEU A 59 5.67 19.40 12.02
C LEU A 59 5.81 20.53 11.01
N ALA A 60 6.83 21.37 11.19
CA ALA A 60 7.24 22.36 10.21
C ALA A 60 7.71 21.70 8.90
N ASP A 61 7.82 22.52 7.85
CA ASP A 61 8.28 22.03 6.55
C ASP A 61 9.74 21.54 6.57
N GLY A 62 10.04 20.59 5.68
CA GLY A 62 11.39 20.08 5.45
C GLY A 62 11.59 18.60 5.79
N VAL A 63 12.85 18.16 5.70
CA VAL A 63 13.22 16.73 5.76
C VAL A 63 13.82 16.36 7.10
N TYR A 64 13.06 15.61 7.90
CA TYR A 64 13.47 14.98 9.14
C TYR A 64 14.23 13.68 8.84
N ARG A 65 15.57 13.76 8.80
CA ARG A 65 16.42 12.58 8.58
C ARG A 65 16.63 11.80 9.85
N LEU A 66 16.20 10.54 9.83
CA LEU A 66 16.27 9.65 10.97
C LEU A 66 17.64 8.96 11.03
N SER A 67 18.26 8.95 12.21
CA SER A 67 19.40 8.08 12.52
C SER A 67 18.95 6.70 13.01
N GLN A 68 17.70 6.58 13.45
CA GLN A 68 17.05 5.35 13.92
C GLN A 68 15.53 5.48 13.75
N PRO A 69 14.78 4.37 13.64
CA PRO A 69 13.32 4.41 13.53
C PRO A 69 12.66 5.10 14.74
N LEU A 70 11.55 5.79 14.49
CA LEU A 70 10.71 6.34 15.55
C LEU A 70 9.87 5.24 16.17
N ARG A 71 10.12 4.96 17.45
CA ARG A 71 9.38 3.94 18.19
C ARG A 71 8.28 4.55 19.04
N PHE A 72 7.04 4.18 18.76
CA PHE A 72 5.84 4.55 19.51
C PHE A 72 5.35 3.36 20.34
N THR A 73 5.09 3.58 21.61
CA THR A 73 4.71 2.56 22.60
C THR A 73 3.47 3.02 23.38
N ALA A 74 3.07 2.28 24.42
CA ALA A 74 2.03 2.75 25.35
C ALA A 74 2.28 4.15 25.91
N ALA A 75 3.54 4.53 26.14
CA ALA A 75 3.91 5.85 26.66
C ALA A 75 3.54 7.01 25.72
N ASP A 76 3.37 6.72 24.43
CA ASP A 76 3.03 7.70 23.39
C ASP A 76 1.51 7.78 23.13
N SER A 77 0.71 7.03 23.89
CA SER A 77 -0.72 6.85 23.62
C SER A 77 -1.55 8.02 24.10
N GLY A 78 -2.64 8.27 23.38
CA GLY A 78 -3.74 9.10 23.90
C GLY A 78 -4.44 8.41 25.07
N THR A 79 -4.69 9.15 26.16
CA THR A 79 -5.39 8.67 27.37
C THR A 79 -6.64 9.50 27.65
N ASN A 80 -7.49 9.04 28.58
CA ASN A 80 -8.70 9.76 29.01
C ASN A 80 -9.68 10.13 27.88
N GLY A 81 -9.70 9.36 26.78
CA GLY A 81 -10.56 9.62 25.62
C GLY A 81 -9.98 10.61 24.61
N HIS A 82 -8.75 11.07 24.80
CA HIS A 82 -8.04 12.00 23.92
C HIS A 82 -7.05 11.30 22.98
N ARG A 83 -6.58 12.03 21.97
CA ARG A 83 -5.65 11.56 20.93
C ARG A 83 -4.31 12.30 20.99
N VAL A 84 -3.29 11.65 20.43
CA VAL A 84 -2.00 12.30 20.11
C VAL A 84 -1.88 12.40 18.59
N LEU A 85 -1.81 13.61 18.06
CA LEU A 85 -1.78 13.91 16.63
C LEU A 85 -0.39 14.38 16.24
N TRP A 86 0.25 13.68 15.32
CA TRP A 86 1.47 14.09 14.62
C TRP A 86 1.05 14.58 13.25
N GLN A 87 1.06 15.90 13.04
CA GLN A 87 0.50 16.48 11.82
C GLN A 87 1.44 17.48 11.17
N ALA A 88 1.35 17.60 9.84
CA ALA A 88 1.94 18.72 9.15
C ALA A 88 1.32 20.05 9.64
N ALA A 89 2.17 21.05 9.87
CA ALA A 89 1.72 22.42 10.04
C ALA A 89 0.99 22.90 8.76
N ALA A 90 0.17 23.95 8.89
CA ALA A 90 -0.58 24.47 7.75
C ALA A 90 0.33 24.78 6.55
N SER A 91 0.02 24.20 5.38
CA SER A 91 0.79 24.29 4.13
C SER A 91 2.19 23.65 4.14
N ALA A 92 2.65 23.09 5.26
CA ALA A 92 3.91 22.36 5.33
C ALA A 92 3.78 20.97 4.69
N ARG A 93 4.91 20.44 4.22
CA ARG A 93 5.03 19.09 3.63
C ARG A 93 6.19 18.34 4.30
N PRO A 94 6.10 18.04 5.60
CA PRO A 94 7.17 17.37 6.33
C PRO A 94 7.47 15.99 5.73
N VAL A 95 8.77 15.68 5.62
CA VAL A 95 9.28 14.41 5.10
C VAL A 95 10.07 13.71 6.20
N ILE A 96 9.62 12.52 6.61
CA ILE A 96 10.38 11.61 7.46
C ILE A 96 11.17 10.67 6.54
N SER A 97 12.49 10.79 6.57
CA SER A 97 13.40 10.06 5.67
C SER A 97 14.38 9.19 6.43
N GLY A 98 14.55 7.94 5.99
CA GLY A 98 15.62 7.03 6.42
C GLY A 98 16.88 7.11 5.53
N SER A 99 16.91 8.05 4.59
CA SER A 99 18.01 8.26 3.65
C SER A 99 18.98 9.34 4.08
N ARG A 100 20.21 9.20 3.58
CA ARG A 100 21.23 10.24 3.56
C ARG A 100 21.26 10.86 2.16
N ALA A 101 21.24 12.18 2.09
CA ALA A 101 21.48 12.89 0.84
C ALA A 101 22.94 12.66 0.39
N VAL A 102 23.14 12.34 -0.88
CA VAL A 102 24.47 12.14 -1.47
C VAL A 102 24.86 13.36 -2.29
N THR A 103 26.00 13.94 -1.96
CA THR A 103 26.56 15.14 -2.62
C THR A 103 28.02 14.89 -2.99
N GLY A 104 28.68 15.87 -3.62
CA GLY A 104 30.11 15.76 -3.97
C GLY A 104 30.38 14.84 -5.15
N TRP A 105 29.47 14.80 -6.13
CA TRP A 105 29.62 14.01 -7.34
C TRP A 105 30.76 14.53 -8.23
N THR A 106 31.58 13.60 -8.72
CA THR A 106 32.68 13.85 -9.66
C THR A 106 32.62 12.83 -10.79
N VAL A 107 33.10 13.19 -11.98
CA VAL A 107 33.20 12.23 -13.09
C VAL A 107 34.26 11.19 -12.75
N ALA A 108 33.87 9.91 -12.75
CA ALA A 108 34.76 8.78 -12.55
C ALA A 108 35.24 8.17 -13.87
N ASP A 109 34.36 8.12 -14.88
CA ASP A 109 34.69 7.71 -16.25
C ASP A 109 33.88 8.58 -17.22
N SER A 110 34.56 9.47 -17.96
CA SER A 110 33.91 10.37 -18.91
C SER A 110 33.43 9.67 -20.18
N GLY A 111 34.08 8.58 -20.59
CA GLY A 111 33.69 7.83 -21.79
C GLY A 111 32.40 7.03 -21.58
N ARG A 112 32.17 6.56 -20.35
CA ARG A 112 30.94 5.84 -19.95
C ARG A 112 29.91 6.71 -19.23
N ASN A 113 30.21 8.00 -19.03
CA ASN A 113 29.41 8.93 -18.23
C ASN A 113 29.11 8.39 -16.81
N ILE A 114 30.09 7.75 -16.18
CA ILE A 114 29.97 7.27 -14.80
C ILE A 114 30.40 8.38 -13.86
N TRP A 115 29.52 8.72 -12.92
CA TRP A 115 29.78 9.64 -11.84
C TRP A 115 30.00 8.89 -10.54
N ARG A 116 30.78 9.48 -9.62
CA ARG A 116 31.08 8.92 -8.30
C ARG A 116 30.94 9.97 -7.21
N ALA A 117 30.40 9.55 -6.08
CA ALA A 117 30.43 10.27 -4.80
C ALA A 117 30.99 9.35 -3.69
N ASN A 118 31.55 9.95 -2.63
CA ASN A 118 31.96 9.22 -1.43
C ASN A 118 30.86 9.29 -0.37
N VAL A 119 30.36 8.14 0.07
CA VAL A 119 29.30 8.02 1.08
C VAL A 119 29.78 7.48 2.43
N GLY A 120 31.09 7.23 2.55
CA GLY A 120 31.73 6.56 3.68
C GLY A 120 31.67 5.03 3.57
N THR A 121 32.55 4.35 4.29
CA THR A 121 32.61 2.89 4.32
C THR A 121 31.54 2.31 5.24
N GLY A 122 31.16 1.05 5.01
CA GLY A 122 30.26 0.28 5.90
C GLY A 122 28.76 0.58 5.79
N LEU A 123 28.35 1.61 5.04
CA LEU A 123 26.94 1.79 4.68
C LEU A 123 26.58 0.83 3.54
N GLU A 124 25.53 0.04 3.71
CA GLU A 124 24.99 -0.87 2.70
C GLU A 124 23.58 -0.46 2.31
N SER A 125 23.23 -0.66 1.04
CA SER A 125 21.89 -0.41 0.55
C SER A 125 21.58 -1.25 -0.68
N ARG A 126 20.30 -1.60 -0.83
CA ARG A 126 19.78 -2.21 -2.06
C ARG A 126 19.07 -1.23 -2.97
N GLN A 127 18.76 -0.04 -2.49
CA GLN A 127 18.03 0.97 -3.24
C GLN A 127 18.83 2.27 -3.30
N LEU A 128 18.64 3.01 -4.38
CA LEU A 128 19.10 4.38 -4.54
C LEU A 128 17.95 5.17 -5.15
N TYR A 129 17.63 6.33 -4.60
CA TYR A 129 16.57 7.17 -5.14
C TYR A 129 17.16 8.41 -5.79
N VAL A 130 16.88 8.60 -7.07
CA VAL A 130 17.38 9.72 -7.89
C VAL A 130 16.19 10.53 -8.39
N ASN A 131 16.13 11.81 -8.04
CA ASN A 131 14.97 12.69 -8.28
C ASN A 131 13.64 12.07 -7.84
N GLY A 132 13.65 11.34 -6.72
CA GLY A 132 12.45 10.72 -6.14
C GLY A 132 11.94 9.49 -6.89
N ALA A 133 12.75 8.87 -7.76
CA ALA A 133 12.47 7.57 -8.38
C ALA A 133 13.57 6.56 -8.04
N ILE A 134 13.23 5.28 -8.00
CA ILE A 134 14.20 4.20 -7.79
C ILE A 134 15.15 4.08 -8.99
N ALA A 135 16.45 4.03 -8.73
CA ALA A 135 17.49 3.75 -9.73
C ALA A 135 17.76 2.24 -9.80
N THR A 136 18.14 1.76 -10.98
CA THR A 136 18.39 0.32 -11.20
C THR A 136 19.73 -0.08 -10.58
N ARG A 137 19.74 -1.05 -9.67
CA ARG A 137 21.00 -1.61 -9.19
C ARG A 137 21.69 -2.32 -10.36
N ALA A 138 22.96 -1.99 -10.61
CA ALA A 138 23.71 -2.47 -11.78
C ALA A 138 23.57 -3.98 -11.96
N ARG A 139 23.17 -4.40 -13.16
CA ARG A 139 22.81 -5.80 -13.43
C ARG A 139 23.09 -6.20 -14.87
N THR A 140 23.28 -7.50 -15.08
CA THR A 140 23.34 -8.10 -16.41
C THR A 140 22.33 -9.23 -16.53
N GLN A 141 21.65 -9.32 -17.67
CA GLN A 141 20.68 -10.38 -17.94
C GLN A 141 21.39 -11.65 -18.43
N LEU A 142 20.99 -12.78 -17.87
CA LEU A 142 21.49 -14.10 -18.22
C LEU A 142 20.48 -14.86 -19.08
N ASN A 143 20.98 -15.67 -20.02
CA ASN A 143 20.18 -16.70 -20.64
C ASN A 143 20.13 -17.93 -19.72
N ARG A 144 18.96 -18.26 -19.17
CA ARG A 144 18.79 -19.38 -18.24
C ARG A 144 19.22 -20.73 -18.83
N ALA A 145 19.07 -20.92 -20.15
CA ALA A 145 19.46 -22.15 -20.84
C ALA A 145 20.98 -22.39 -20.85
N ASP A 146 21.79 -21.35 -20.59
CA ASP A 146 23.24 -21.49 -20.52
C ASP A 146 23.71 -22.11 -19.18
N PHE A 147 22.80 -22.32 -18.23
CA PHE A 147 23.13 -22.76 -16.87
C PHE A 147 22.57 -24.14 -16.52
N THR A 148 23.43 -24.96 -15.91
CA THR A 148 23.06 -26.17 -15.18
C THR A 148 23.11 -25.90 -13.69
N PHE A 149 21.99 -26.11 -13.00
CA PHE A 149 21.87 -25.93 -11.56
C PHE A 149 22.34 -27.18 -10.80
N THR A 150 23.13 -26.99 -9.74
CA THR A 150 23.67 -28.04 -8.87
C THR A 150 23.40 -27.72 -7.40
N ASP A 151 23.69 -28.66 -6.49
CA ASP A 151 23.42 -28.48 -5.06
C ASP A 151 24.17 -27.32 -4.41
N THR A 152 25.33 -26.95 -4.96
CA THR A 152 26.20 -25.89 -4.42
C THR A 152 26.22 -24.63 -5.27
N GLY A 153 25.60 -24.63 -6.45
CA GLY A 153 25.51 -23.44 -7.28
C GLY A 153 25.07 -23.69 -8.72
N MET A 154 25.64 -22.94 -9.66
CA MET A 154 25.27 -23.05 -11.08
C MET A 154 26.49 -23.01 -12.00
N ARG A 155 26.51 -23.89 -12.99
CA ARG A 155 27.56 -24.00 -14.01
C ARG A 155 27.09 -23.42 -15.31
N PHE A 156 27.84 -22.50 -15.91
CA PHE A 156 27.53 -22.02 -17.25
C PHE A 156 28.30 -22.80 -18.34
N SER A 157 27.69 -22.93 -19.51
CA SER A 157 28.28 -23.55 -20.70
C SER A 157 28.78 -22.53 -21.73
N ASN A 158 28.22 -21.31 -21.71
CA ASN A 158 28.54 -20.25 -22.65
C ASN A 158 29.85 -19.52 -22.26
N SER A 159 30.88 -19.65 -23.10
CA SER A 159 32.20 -19.04 -22.86
C SER A 159 32.19 -17.50 -22.84
N ALA A 160 31.15 -16.85 -23.38
CA ALA A 160 30.98 -15.40 -23.26
C ALA A 160 30.88 -14.94 -21.80
N LEU A 161 30.45 -15.82 -20.89
CA LEU A 161 30.35 -15.56 -19.45
C LEU A 161 31.68 -15.73 -18.69
N ASN A 162 32.79 -16.07 -19.37
CA ASN A 162 34.10 -16.20 -18.72
C ASN A 162 34.57 -14.91 -18.02
N HIS A 163 34.08 -13.74 -18.46
CA HIS A 163 34.38 -12.45 -17.85
C HIS A 163 33.92 -12.36 -16.38
N LEU A 164 32.95 -13.18 -15.95
CA LEU A 164 32.48 -13.24 -14.56
C LEU A 164 33.59 -13.63 -13.56
N ASN A 165 34.66 -14.27 -14.02
CA ASN A 165 35.84 -14.56 -13.17
C ASN A 165 36.59 -13.29 -12.74
N ASN A 166 36.42 -12.19 -13.47
CA ASN A 166 37.18 -10.97 -13.28
C ASN A 166 36.44 -9.91 -12.46
N LEU A 167 35.24 -10.22 -11.93
CA LEU A 167 34.49 -9.28 -11.10
C LEU A 167 35.25 -8.98 -9.80
N ALA A 168 35.43 -7.70 -9.47
CA ALA A 168 36.22 -7.28 -8.32
C ALA A 168 35.65 -7.74 -6.97
N ASN A 169 34.31 -7.88 -6.86
CA ASN A 169 33.62 -8.22 -5.60
C ASN A 169 32.59 -9.33 -5.79
N GLN A 170 33.02 -10.50 -6.28
CA GLN A 170 32.14 -11.64 -6.60
C GLN A 170 31.18 -12.04 -5.47
N SER A 171 31.61 -12.01 -4.21
CA SER A 171 30.80 -12.43 -3.05
C SER A 171 29.65 -11.47 -2.70
N ARG A 172 29.59 -10.30 -3.37
CA ARG A 172 28.49 -9.34 -3.26
C ARG A 172 27.46 -9.48 -4.39
N VAL A 173 27.78 -10.26 -5.43
CA VAL A 173 26.87 -10.50 -6.55
C VAL A 173 25.69 -11.34 -6.08
N GLU A 174 24.53 -11.10 -6.66
CA GLU A 174 23.32 -11.88 -6.39
C GLU A 174 22.67 -12.32 -7.70
N VAL A 175 22.12 -13.53 -7.69
CA VAL A 175 21.24 -14.02 -8.75
C VAL A 175 19.81 -13.58 -8.41
N GLU A 176 19.13 -12.91 -9.34
CA GLU A 176 17.70 -12.60 -9.29
C GLU A 176 16.96 -13.46 -10.33
N SER A 177 15.89 -14.14 -9.93
CA SER A 177 15.07 -14.98 -10.80
C SER A 177 13.61 -14.60 -10.69
N VAL A 178 13.10 -13.97 -11.75
CA VAL A 178 11.68 -13.65 -11.88
C VAL A 178 10.95 -14.87 -12.45
N ASN A 179 10.02 -15.43 -11.68
CA ASN A 179 9.34 -16.67 -12.03
C ASN A 179 7.86 -16.42 -12.36
N SER A 180 6.93 -17.33 -12.03
CA SER A 180 5.49 -17.15 -12.29
C SER A 180 4.88 -16.14 -11.33
N PHE A 181 4.92 -16.45 -10.04
CA PHE A 181 4.37 -15.64 -8.93
C PHE A 181 5.42 -15.34 -7.86
N THR A 182 6.66 -15.85 -8.00
CA THR A 182 7.78 -15.56 -7.10
C THR A 182 8.86 -14.71 -7.76
N ASP A 183 9.53 -13.87 -6.96
CA ASP A 183 10.74 -13.15 -7.34
C ASP A 183 11.88 -13.44 -6.34
N ARG A 184 12.90 -14.16 -6.79
CA ARG A 184 13.84 -14.89 -5.93
C ARG A 184 15.26 -14.37 -6.02
N TYR A 185 15.92 -14.22 -4.87
CA TYR A 185 17.29 -13.71 -4.78
C TYR A 185 18.20 -14.68 -4.03
N SER A 186 19.36 -15.00 -4.60
CA SER A 186 20.39 -15.81 -3.95
C SER A 186 21.78 -15.21 -4.13
N PRO A 187 22.53 -14.93 -3.06
CA PRO A 187 23.87 -14.38 -3.16
C PRO A 187 24.92 -15.41 -3.61
N VAL A 188 25.89 -14.92 -4.39
CA VAL A 188 27.06 -15.65 -4.86
C VAL A 188 28.11 -15.69 -3.75
N GLN A 189 28.80 -16.82 -3.59
CA GLN A 189 29.96 -16.95 -2.72
C GLN A 189 31.25 -16.66 -3.47
N SER A 190 31.44 -17.31 -4.63
CA SER A 190 32.61 -17.16 -5.49
C SER A 190 32.32 -17.62 -6.91
N ILE A 191 33.13 -17.16 -7.87
CA ILE A 191 33.08 -17.56 -9.27
C ILE A 191 34.47 -18.05 -9.68
N SER A 192 34.55 -19.29 -10.18
CA SER A 192 35.80 -19.89 -10.63
C SER A 192 35.58 -20.78 -11.85
N GLY A 193 36.35 -20.51 -12.90
CA GLY A 193 36.17 -21.15 -14.21
C GLY A 193 34.77 -20.87 -14.75
N ASN A 194 33.98 -21.92 -14.92
CA ASN A 194 32.59 -21.79 -15.36
C ASN A 194 31.55 -22.09 -14.27
N PHE A 195 31.93 -22.00 -13.00
CA PHE A 195 31.06 -22.34 -11.87
C PHE A 195 30.89 -21.17 -10.91
N LEU A 196 29.64 -20.81 -10.63
CA LEU A 196 29.26 -19.88 -9.57
C LEU A 196 28.89 -20.72 -8.34
N THR A 197 29.72 -20.66 -7.31
CA THR A 197 29.42 -21.23 -6.00
C THR A 197 28.50 -20.27 -5.27
N MET A 198 27.39 -20.77 -4.73
CA MET A 198 26.35 -19.95 -4.13
C MET A 198 26.40 -20.04 -2.59
N GLN A 199 26.03 -18.97 -1.89
CA GLN A 199 26.01 -19.00 -0.43
C GLN A 199 24.88 -19.88 0.10
N GLN A 200 25.16 -20.55 1.21
CA GLN A 200 24.20 -21.39 1.94
C GLN A 200 23.80 -20.73 3.26
N PRO A 201 22.54 -20.88 3.72
CA PRO A 201 21.48 -21.74 3.17
C PRO A 201 20.66 -21.12 2.02
N ALA A 202 20.96 -19.89 1.58
CA ALA A 202 20.18 -19.19 0.57
C ALA A 202 19.94 -20.00 -0.72
N TRP A 203 20.97 -20.63 -1.26
CA TRP A 203 20.85 -21.40 -2.49
C TRP A 203 19.92 -22.59 -2.33
N ASN A 204 20.03 -23.32 -1.21
CA ASN A 204 19.14 -24.43 -0.93
C ASN A 204 17.69 -23.97 -0.81
N ASN A 205 17.42 -22.86 -0.13
CA ASN A 205 16.07 -22.29 -0.04
C ASN A 205 15.51 -21.86 -1.40
N ASN A 206 16.34 -21.30 -2.29
CA ASN A 206 15.90 -20.81 -3.59
C ASN A 206 15.65 -21.92 -4.64
N THR A 207 16.19 -23.11 -4.41
CA THR A 207 16.10 -24.29 -5.31
C THR A 207 15.17 -25.38 -4.77
N PHE A 208 14.36 -25.04 -3.77
CA PHE A 208 13.48 -25.93 -3.02
C PHE A 208 12.04 -25.43 -3.05
N GLY A 209 11.08 -26.35 -3.24
CA GLY A 209 9.65 -26.05 -3.23
C GLY A 209 9.06 -25.77 -4.61
N TYR A 210 8.10 -24.86 -4.66
CA TYR A 210 7.37 -24.47 -5.88
C TYR A 210 7.98 -23.24 -6.53
N ASP A 211 7.71 -23.11 -7.84
CA ASP A 211 8.10 -21.96 -8.66
C ASP A 211 9.55 -21.52 -8.37
N THR A 212 10.47 -22.48 -8.36
CA THR A 212 11.84 -22.24 -7.90
C THR A 212 12.69 -21.59 -8.97
N LEU A 213 13.86 -21.07 -8.58
CA LEU A 213 14.83 -20.53 -9.54
C LEU A 213 15.26 -21.58 -10.59
N SER A 214 15.40 -22.85 -10.20
CA SER A 214 15.84 -23.92 -11.10
C SER A 214 14.72 -24.52 -11.95
N LYS A 215 13.47 -24.48 -11.48
CA LYS A 215 12.28 -25.00 -12.18
C LYS A 215 11.08 -24.05 -11.99
N PRO A 216 11.13 -22.86 -12.59
CA PRO A 216 10.02 -21.93 -12.50
C PRO A 216 8.83 -22.47 -13.30
N HIS A 217 7.60 -22.19 -12.86
CA HIS A 217 6.41 -22.52 -13.65
C HIS A 217 6.35 -21.69 -14.94
N ARG A 218 6.87 -20.45 -14.86
CA ARG A 218 7.16 -19.60 -16.02
C ARG A 218 8.59 -19.07 -15.90
N ALA A 219 9.41 -19.34 -16.91
CA ALA A 219 10.78 -18.82 -16.96
C ALA A 219 10.80 -17.33 -17.37
N GLY A 220 10.68 -16.44 -16.40
CA GLY A 220 10.97 -15.02 -16.58
C GLY A 220 12.48 -14.73 -16.57
N PRO A 221 12.85 -13.43 -16.64
CA PRO A 221 14.25 -13.00 -16.66
C PRO A 221 15.08 -13.55 -15.48
N LEU A 222 16.36 -13.82 -15.78
CA LEU A 222 17.40 -14.19 -14.81
C LEU A 222 18.47 -13.10 -14.88
N TYR A 223 18.89 -12.56 -13.74
CA TYR A 223 19.94 -11.53 -13.68
C TYR A 223 21.07 -11.92 -12.72
N LEU A 224 22.26 -11.40 -12.99
CA LEU A 224 23.27 -11.13 -11.95
C LEU A 224 23.25 -9.65 -11.63
N THR A 225 23.28 -9.30 -10.35
CA THR A 225 23.23 -7.90 -9.89
C THR A 225 24.41 -7.56 -8.98
N ASN A 226 24.65 -6.27 -8.77
CA ASN A 226 25.59 -5.74 -7.76
C ASN A 226 27.08 -5.93 -8.05
N ALA A 227 27.51 -5.69 -9.29
CA ALA A 227 28.93 -5.55 -9.65
C ALA A 227 29.17 -4.21 -10.36
N TYR A 228 30.35 -3.62 -10.18
CA TYR A 228 30.74 -2.41 -10.90
C TYR A 228 30.82 -2.67 -12.40
N GLU A 229 31.27 -3.86 -12.77
CA GLU A 229 31.43 -4.31 -14.14
C GLU A 229 30.10 -4.44 -14.89
N PHE A 230 28.97 -4.51 -14.16
CA PHE A 230 27.62 -4.48 -14.73
C PHE A 230 27.06 -3.07 -14.87
N LEU A 231 27.77 -2.02 -14.45
CA LEU A 231 27.30 -0.63 -14.53
C LEU A 231 27.47 -0.10 -15.96
N ASP A 232 26.51 -0.33 -16.84
CA ASP A 232 26.64 -0.07 -18.28
C ASP A 232 25.49 0.71 -18.93
N ALA A 233 24.38 0.91 -18.22
CA ALA A 233 23.22 1.64 -18.75
C ALA A 233 22.85 2.90 -17.92
N PRO A 234 22.31 3.96 -18.56
CA PRO A 234 21.74 5.10 -17.86
C PRO A 234 20.68 4.69 -16.84
N GLY A 235 20.74 5.27 -15.64
CA GLY A 235 19.88 4.93 -14.51
C GLY A 235 20.44 3.83 -13.62
N GLU A 236 21.56 3.19 -13.99
CA GLU A 236 22.20 2.19 -13.15
C GLU A 236 23.14 2.77 -12.10
N TRP A 237 23.27 2.09 -10.97
CA TRP A 237 24.18 2.45 -9.89
C TRP A 237 24.88 1.24 -9.25
N TYR A 238 26.02 1.50 -8.62
CA TYR A 238 26.78 0.51 -7.85
C TYR A 238 27.39 1.15 -6.60
N LEU A 239 27.30 0.47 -5.45
CA LEU A 239 27.94 0.89 -4.20
C LEU A 239 29.05 -0.07 -3.81
N ASN A 240 30.28 0.45 -3.78
CA ASN A 240 31.42 -0.23 -3.17
C ASN A 240 31.49 0.13 -1.68
N THR A 241 31.02 -0.76 -0.82
CA THR A 241 30.97 -0.52 0.63
C THR A 241 32.34 -0.58 1.31
N GLY A 242 33.33 -1.24 0.68
CA GLY A 242 34.70 -1.32 1.17
C GLY A 242 35.46 0.00 0.99
N THR A 243 35.20 0.73 -0.10
CA THR A 243 35.83 2.04 -0.36
C THR A 243 34.91 3.22 -0.03
N GLY A 244 33.61 2.98 0.11
CA GLY A 244 32.60 4.03 0.28
C GLY A 244 32.24 4.77 -1.02
N ALA A 245 32.66 4.25 -2.17
CA ALA A 245 32.37 4.86 -3.46
C ALA A 245 30.99 4.43 -4.00
N LEU A 246 30.09 5.39 -4.16
CA LEU A 246 28.83 5.22 -4.89
C LEU A 246 29.01 5.69 -6.33
N TYR A 247 28.67 4.85 -7.29
CA TYR A 247 28.73 5.12 -8.72
C TYR A 247 27.33 5.18 -9.32
N TYR A 248 27.12 6.07 -10.29
CA TYR A 248 25.84 6.24 -10.98
C TYR A 248 26.06 6.69 -12.42
N ILE A 249 25.28 6.14 -13.35
CA ILE A 249 25.15 6.68 -14.72
C ILE A 249 23.85 7.49 -14.78
N PRO A 250 23.89 8.82 -14.96
CA PRO A 250 22.68 9.62 -15.03
C PRO A 250 21.81 9.26 -16.24
N LEU A 251 20.49 9.29 -16.03
CA LEU A 251 19.52 9.26 -17.13
C LEU A 251 19.70 10.48 -18.04
N SER A 252 19.27 10.37 -19.29
CA SER A 252 19.24 11.49 -20.23
C SER A 252 18.52 12.70 -19.61
N GLY A 253 19.15 13.87 -19.67
CA GLY A 253 18.63 15.12 -19.11
C GLY A 253 18.90 15.34 -17.61
N GLN A 254 19.47 14.37 -16.88
CA GLN A 254 19.88 14.59 -15.50
C GLN A 254 21.22 15.33 -15.44
N ASN A 255 21.24 16.44 -14.72
CA ASN A 255 22.47 17.18 -14.41
C ASN A 255 22.96 16.82 -13.01
N MET A 256 24.12 16.15 -12.93
CA MET A 256 24.70 15.69 -11.67
C MET A 256 25.07 16.81 -10.69
N ALA A 257 25.15 18.07 -11.14
CA ALA A 257 25.35 19.21 -10.25
C ALA A 257 24.13 19.52 -9.37
N ASN A 258 22.91 19.20 -9.84
CA ASN A 258 21.65 19.60 -9.19
C ASN A 258 20.70 18.43 -8.93
N VAL A 259 21.08 17.20 -9.30
CA VAL A 259 20.27 16.01 -9.10
C VAL A 259 20.13 15.70 -7.61
N SER A 260 18.92 15.35 -7.18
CA SER A 260 18.70 14.85 -5.82
C SER A 260 19.01 13.35 -5.79
N VAL A 261 19.98 12.95 -4.97
CA VAL A 261 20.28 11.53 -4.74
C VAL A 261 20.16 11.22 -3.26
N GLU A 262 19.30 10.26 -2.93
CA GLU A 262 19.02 9.81 -1.56
C GLU A 262 19.43 8.34 -1.43
N LEU A 263 20.39 8.06 -0.55
CA LEU A 263 20.88 6.73 -0.24
C LEU A 263 20.22 6.23 1.07
N PRO A 264 19.23 5.32 1.00
CA PRO A 264 18.57 4.78 2.18
C PRO A 264 19.50 3.96 3.07
N ALA A 265 19.42 4.21 4.38
CA ALA A 265 20.22 3.54 5.41
C ALA A 265 19.37 2.76 6.42
N LEU A 266 18.10 3.11 6.59
CA LEU A 266 17.21 2.45 7.56
C LEU A 266 16.28 1.44 6.88
N GLN A 267 15.97 0.37 7.62
CA GLN A 267 14.96 -0.61 7.21
C GLN A 267 13.53 -0.17 7.55
N SER A 268 13.32 0.61 8.61
CA SER A 268 12.01 1.16 8.95
C SER A 268 12.10 2.60 9.43
N LEU A 269 10.98 3.31 9.41
CA LEU A 269 10.87 4.72 9.77
C LEU A 269 10.05 4.90 11.04
N VAL A 270 8.94 4.16 11.16
CA VAL A 270 8.00 4.26 12.27
C VAL A 270 7.61 2.85 12.72
N ASN A 271 7.78 2.58 14.01
CA ASN A 271 7.33 1.33 14.64
C ASN A 271 6.36 1.68 15.77
N VAL A 272 5.07 1.42 15.55
CA VAL A 272 4.02 1.58 16.56
C VAL A 272 3.76 0.21 17.17
N GLY A 273 4.28 -0.01 18.38
CA GLY A 273 4.06 -1.28 19.07
C GLY A 273 4.32 -1.22 20.57
N GLY A 274 3.28 -1.53 21.34
CA GLY A 274 3.33 -1.75 22.77
C GLY A 274 3.56 -3.23 23.12
N THR A 275 3.06 -3.64 24.28
CA THR A 275 2.87 -5.06 24.64
C THR A 275 1.38 -5.39 24.56
N TYR A 276 1.00 -6.67 24.66
CA TYR A 276 -0.43 -7.03 24.73
C TYR A 276 -1.13 -6.52 26.00
N ASP A 277 -0.38 -6.29 27.09
CA ASP A 277 -0.88 -5.69 28.34
C ASP A 277 -0.98 -4.17 28.25
N ALA A 278 -0.03 -3.54 27.54
CA ALA A 278 0.05 -2.10 27.35
C ALA A 278 0.24 -1.79 25.85
N PRO A 279 -0.83 -1.89 25.04
CA PRO A 279 -0.74 -1.60 23.61
C PRO A 279 -0.65 -0.08 23.38
N ALA A 280 -0.05 0.34 22.27
CA ALA A 280 -0.04 1.74 21.84
C ALA A 280 -1.43 2.16 21.35
N ARG A 281 -1.95 3.34 21.72
CA ARG A 281 -3.33 3.72 21.41
C ARG A 281 -3.52 5.15 20.93
N ASN A 282 -4.51 5.36 20.05
CA ASN A 282 -5.07 6.68 19.74
C ASN A 282 -4.05 7.69 19.18
N ILE A 283 -3.17 7.23 18.28
CA ILE A 283 -2.15 8.05 17.63
C ILE A 283 -2.56 8.31 16.18
N THR A 284 -2.46 9.56 15.73
CA THR A 284 -2.76 9.95 14.34
C THR A 284 -1.53 10.54 13.67
N PHE A 285 -1.25 10.15 12.44
CA PHE A 285 -0.26 10.74 11.56
C PHE A 285 -0.99 11.37 10.38
N SER A 286 -0.83 12.68 10.16
CA SER A 286 -1.56 13.42 9.13
C SER A 286 -0.67 14.34 8.30
N GLY A 287 -0.76 14.28 6.96
CA GLY A 287 -0.02 15.20 6.09
C GLY A 287 1.47 14.89 5.94
N ILE A 288 1.94 13.70 6.34
CA ILE A 288 3.37 13.38 6.43
C ILE A 288 3.80 12.52 5.23
N THR A 289 4.98 12.81 4.67
CA THR A 289 5.66 11.92 3.72
C THR A 289 6.64 11.00 4.44
N PHE A 290 6.55 9.70 4.20
CA PHE A 290 7.48 8.66 4.67
C PHE A 290 8.27 8.13 3.48
N THR A 291 9.60 8.20 3.54
CA THR A 291 10.46 7.82 2.41
C THR A 291 11.81 7.28 2.84
N GLY A 292 12.53 6.64 1.93
CA GLY A 292 13.97 6.46 2.07
C GLY A 292 14.35 5.27 2.95
N THR A 293 13.75 4.10 2.73
CA THR A 293 14.19 2.85 3.37
C THR A 293 14.86 1.90 2.40
N SER A 294 15.66 0.97 2.96
CA SER A 294 16.24 -0.16 2.23
C SER A 294 16.12 -1.45 3.04
N TRP A 295 15.95 -2.59 2.37
CA TRP A 295 15.84 -3.89 3.03
C TRP A 295 16.94 -4.86 2.60
N LEU A 296 17.92 -5.09 3.49
CA LEU A 296 19.09 -5.92 3.17
C LEU A 296 18.85 -7.44 3.24
N GLY A 297 17.63 -7.89 3.53
CA GLY A 297 17.29 -9.33 3.67
C GLY A 297 17.80 -10.19 2.51
N PRO A 298 17.51 -9.85 1.24
CA PRO A 298 17.96 -10.60 0.07
C PRO A 298 19.49 -10.65 -0.11
N SER A 299 20.22 -9.66 0.42
CA SER A 299 21.69 -9.62 0.39
C SER A 299 22.33 -10.41 1.55
N SER A 300 21.53 -10.90 2.50
CA SER A 300 22.02 -11.75 3.59
C SER A 300 22.34 -13.16 3.10
N ASN A 301 23.05 -13.95 3.91
CA ASN A 301 23.29 -15.38 3.62
C ASN A 301 22.01 -16.25 3.58
N GLN A 302 20.84 -15.69 3.90
CA GLN A 302 19.54 -16.35 3.76
C GLN A 302 18.94 -16.16 2.36
N GLY A 303 19.36 -15.13 1.62
CA GLY A 303 18.74 -14.72 0.37
C GLY A 303 17.27 -14.32 0.55
N PHE A 304 16.50 -14.37 -0.53
CA PHE A 304 15.05 -14.20 -0.51
C PHE A 304 14.41 -15.27 -1.39
N ALA A 305 14.03 -16.38 -0.75
CA ALA A 305 13.28 -17.47 -1.38
C ALA A 305 11.77 -17.21 -1.23
N ASP A 306 11.25 -16.29 -2.04
CA ASP A 306 9.84 -15.90 -2.08
C ASP A 306 8.92 -17.12 -2.26
N GLN A 307 7.87 -17.16 -1.44
CA GLN A 307 6.84 -18.21 -1.45
C GLN A 307 5.51 -17.68 -1.96
N GLN A 308 5.10 -16.48 -1.53
CA GLN A 308 4.00 -15.71 -2.11
C GLN A 308 3.88 -14.37 -1.34
N THR A 309 3.70 -13.25 -2.03
CA THR A 309 3.29 -11.97 -1.42
C THR A 309 4.14 -11.53 -0.21
N GLY A 310 5.45 -11.74 -0.29
CA GLY A 310 6.40 -11.32 0.74
C GLY A 310 6.62 -12.31 1.88
N ALA A 311 5.99 -13.49 1.86
CA ALA A 311 6.39 -14.62 2.69
C ALA A 311 7.59 -15.35 2.06
N TYR A 312 8.58 -15.74 2.85
CA TYR A 312 9.83 -16.32 2.34
C TYR A 312 10.45 -17.36 3.27
N MET A 313 11.23 -18.28 2.72
CA MET A 313 11.96 -19.27 3.51
C MET A 313 13.28 -18.73 4.04
N THR A 314 13.60 -19.09 5.28
CA THR A 314 14.89 -18.80 5.95
C THR A 314 15.33 -19.96 6.81
N GLY A 315 16.63 -20.10 7.03
CA GLY A 315 17.21 -21.16 7.86
C GLY A 315 17.41 -22.46 7.10
N ASN A 316 17.74 -23.51 7.84
CA ASN A 316 17.93 -24.86 7.32
C ASN A 316 16.62 -25.66 7.33
N GLN A 317 16.19 -26.15 6.16
CA GLN A 317 14.94 -26.92 6.02
C GLN A 317 15.14 -28.44 5.99
N ASN A 318 16.36 -28.93 6.33
CA ASN A 318 16.72 -30.34 6.20
C ASN A 318 16.44 -30.89 4.79
N TRP A 319 16.90 -30.16 3.78
CA TRP A 319 16.59 -30.48 2.38
C TRP A 319 17.10 -31.87 1.98
N PRO A 320 16.37 -32.61 1.12
CA PRO A 320 16.90 -33.83 0.52
C PRO A 320 18.09 -33.51 -0.40
N VAL A 321 18.99 -34.47 -0.54
CA VAL A 321 20.20 -34.33 -1.38
C VAL A 321 19.83 -34.00 -2.83
N ASP A 322 18.78 -34.63 -3.37
CA ASP A 322 18.34 -34.47 -4.76
C ASP A 322 17.22 -33.43 -4.95
N ARG A 323 17.03 -32.49 -4.01
CA ARG A 323 15.89 -31.55 -3.96
C ARG A 323 15.60 -30.82 -5.28
N ILE A 324 16.64 -30.52 -6.07
CA ILE A 324 16.54 -29.83 -7.37
C ILE A 324 15.67 -30.60 -8.35
N ASN A 325 15.56 -31.92 -8.19
CA ASN A 325 14.73 -32.78 -9.02
C ASN A 325 13.54 -33.36 -8.24
N SER A 326 13.69 -33.68 -6.95
CA SER A 326 12.68 -34.39 -6.17
C SER A 326 11.64 -33.52 -5.46
N CYS A 327 11.89 -32.22 -5.28
CA CYS A 327 11.02 -31.33 -4.48
C CYS A 327 10.43 -30.13 -5.25
N GLN A 328 10.44 -30.15 -6.59
CA GLN A 328 10.05 -29.01 -7.44
C GLN A 328 8.54 -28.81 -7.57
N GLN A 329 7.78 -29.74 -7.02
CA GLN A 329 6.33 -29.68 -6.86
C GLN A 329 5.97 -30.00 -5.41
N GLY A 330 6.80 -29.50 -4.48
CA GLY A 330 6.70 -29.81 -3.05
C GLY A 330 7.17 -31.22 -2.70
N CYS A 331 7.48 -31.40 -1.42
CA CYS A 331 7.86 -32.67 -0.81
C CYS A 331 7.63 -32.58 0.71
N ALA A 332 7.73 -33.69 1.44
CA ALA A 332 7.44 -33.70 2.88
C ALA A 332 8.30 -32.68 3.67
N GLN A 333 9.58 -32.54 3.33
CA GLN A 333 10.48 -31.56 3.95
C GLN A 333 10.07 -30.12 3.60
N PHE A 334 9.49 -29.88 2.42
CA PHE A 334 8.97 -28.56 2.07
C PHE A 334 7.73 -28.23 2.91
N GLU A 335 6.87 -29.21 3.16
CA GLU A 335 5.77 -29.03 4.10
C GLU A 335 6.24 -28.78 5.53
N ALA A 336 7.37 -29.34 5.96
CA ALA A 336 7.98 -29.01 7.25
C ALA A 336 8.44 -27.54 7.35
N ALA A 337 8.85 -26.94 6.23
CA ALA A 337 9.27 -25.55 6.16
C ALA A 337 8.09 -24.57 6.22
N ARG A 338 6.94 -24.95 5.66
CA ARG A 338 5.77 -24.08 5.44
C ARG A 338 5.27 -23.33 6.69
N PRO A 339 5.08 -23.97 7.86
CA PRO A 339 4.62 -23.27 9.07
C PRO A 339 5.62 -22.24 9.62
N ASN A 340 6.87 -22.29 9.14
CA ASN A 340 8.01 -21.55 9.70
C ASN A 340 8.47 -20.39 8.80
N TRP A 341 7.78 -20.13 7.68
CA TRP A 341 8.14 -19.05 6.76
C TRP A 341 8.23 -17.70 7.46
N ALA A 342 9.18 -16.89 7.00
CA ALA A 342 9.34 -15.51 7.43
C ALA A 342 8.42 -14.58 6.63
N GLN A 343 8.14 -13.41 7.19
CA GLN A 343 7.36 -12.37 6.53
C GLN A 343 8.24 -11.15 6.31
N MET A 344 8.17 -10.55 5.12
CA MET A 344 8.92 -9.34 4.80
C MET A 344 8.51 -8.19 5.74
N PRO A 345 9.45 -7.43 6.32
CA PRO A 345 9.13 -6.30 7.17
C PRO A 345 8.60 -5.11 6.36
N ALA A 346 7.99 -4.14 7.05
CA ALA A 346 7.50 -2.91 6.44
C ALA A 346 8.28 -1.65 6.89
N ALA A 347 8.20 -0.57 6.12
CA ALA A 347 8.78 0.73 6.48
C ALA A 347 8.05 1.39 7.65
N VAL A 348 6.73 1.29 7.67
CA VAL A 348 5.88 1.68 8.79
C VAL A 348 5.19 0.43 9.33
N GLN A 349 5.32 0.21 10.64
CA GLN A 349 4.92 -1.04 11.28
C GLN A 349 3.97 -0.74 12.44
N VAL A 350 2.89 -1.51 12.55
CA VAL A 350 1.89 -1.39 13.61
C VAL A 350 1.57 -2.78 14.17
N SER A 351 1.78 -3.01 15.45
CA SER A 351 1.39 -4.24 16.16
C SER A 351 1.06 -3.93 17.62
N ALA A 352 0.33 -4.81 18.32
CA ALA A 352 -0.08 -4.60 19.71
C ALA A 352 -0.53 -3.14 19.95
N ALA A 353 -1.48 -2.69 19.14
CA ALA A 353 -1.88 -1.30 19.04
C ALA A 353 -3.36 -1.14 18.66
N SER A 354 -3.96 -0.01 19.07
CA SER A 354 -5.34 0.30 18.70
C SER A 354 -5.61 1.76 18.36
N GLY A 355 -6.56 2.01 17.46
CA GLY A 355 -6.97 3.38 17.12
C GLY A 355 -5.86 4.22 16.45
N ILE A 356 -4.99 3.58 15.68
CA ILE A 356 -3.89 4.25 14.94
C ILE A 356 -4.41 4.68 13.57
N THR A 357 -4.13 5.92 13.19
CA THR A 357 -4.60 6.49 11.92
C THR A 357 -3.44 7.08 11.14
N PHE A 358 -3.30 6.70 9.87
CA PHE A 358 -2.49 7.39 8.88
C PHE A 358 -3.45 8.04 7.87
N THR A 359 -3.39 9.35 7.74
CA THR A 359 -4.29 10.07 6.85
C THR A 359 -3.61 11.17 6.07
N ASP A 360 -4.08 11.46 4.86
CA ASP A 360 -3.57 12.55 4.03
C ASP A 360 -2.04 12.48 3.85
N SER A 361 -1.50 11.26 3.88
CA SER A 361 -0.06 10.98 3.99
C SER A 361 0.49 10.36 2.71
N ARG A 362 1.81 10.29 2.60
CA ARG A 362 2.51 9.77 1.41
C ARG A 362 3.55 8.74 1.82
N PHE A 363 3.59 7.60 1.16
CA PHE A 363 4.56 6.53 1.41
C PHE A 363 5.27 6.22 0.10
N PHE A 364 6.53 6.67 -0.03
CA PHE A 364 7.25 6.68 -1.30
C PHE A 364 8.65 6.12 -1.15
N ASN A 365 9.17 5.48 -2.21
CA ASN A 365 10.59 5.14 -2.29
C ASN A 365 11.05 4.36 -1.05
N LEU A 366 10.44 3.18 -0.87
CA LEU A 366 10.70 2.31 0.28
C LEU A 366 11.18 0.95 -0.23
N GLY A 367 12.24 0.43 0.38
CA GLY A 367 12.93 -0.79 -0.08
C GLY A 367 12.26 -2.11 0.30
N GLN A 368 11.04 -2.07 0.84
CA GLN A 368 10.24 -3.24 1.26
C GLN A 368 8.76 -2.83 1.31
N THR A 369 7.90 -3.59 1.99
CA THR A 369 6.48 -3.24 2.15
C THR A 369 6.32 -1.85 2.75
N ALA A 370 5.37 -1.04 2.26
CA ALA A 370 5.19 0.32 2.76
C ALA A 370 4.64 0.33 4.19
N ILE A 371 3.52 -0.35 4.43
CA ILE A 371 2.83 -0.40 5.72
C ILE A 371 2.51 -1.84 6.11
N GLY A 372 2.94 -2.24 7.29
CA GLY A 372 2.68 -3.53 7.90
C GLY A 372 1.80 -3.40 9.14
N ILE A 373 0.63 -4.06 9.16
CA ILE A 373 -0.36 -3.95 10.24
C ILE A 373 -0.63 -5.33 10.81
N GLY A 374 -0.31 -5.53 12.08
CA GLY A 374 -0.50 -6.80 12.77
C GLY A 374 0.26 -7.94 12.10
N ASN A 375 1.47 -7.67 11.58
CA ASN A 375 2.33 -8.69 10.99
C ASN A 375 2.96 -9.58 12.07
N ASP A 376 3.53 -10.71 11.65
CA ASP A 376 4.20 -11.64 12.57
C ASP A 376 5.34 -10.95 13.34
N ALA A 377 5.68 -11.50 14.51
CA ALA A 377 6.73 -10.96 15.38
C ALA A 377 8.09 -10.81 14.68
N ASN A 378 8.39 -11.64 13.68
CA ASN A 378 9.62 -11.58 12.90
C ASN A 378 9.63 -10.46 11.83
N ALA A 379 8.49 -9.82 11.57
CA ALA A 379 8.33 -8.72 10.63
C ALA A 379 8.14 -7.37 11.34
N HIS A 380 8.08 -7.36 12.67
CA HIS A 380 7.95 -6.16 13.48
C HIS A 380 9.21 -5.89 14.33
N ALA A 381 9.74 -4.68 14.28
CA ALA A 381 11.02 -4.31 14.91
C ALA A 381 11.00 -4.41 16.45
N SER A 382 9.82 -4.38 17.08
CA SER A 382 9.69 -4.59 18.53
C SER A 382 9.81 -6.06 18.95
N GLY A 383 9.73 -7.01 18.02
CA GLY A 383 9.57 -8.44 18.31
C GLY A 383 8.18 -8.84 18.82
N VAL A 384 7.27 -7.88 19.00
CA VAL A 384 5.85 -8.14 19.28
C VAL A 384 5.09 -7.97 17.97
N GLY A 385 4.45 -9.03 17.50
CA GLY A 385 3.62 -9.03 16.29
C GLY A 385 2.13 -8.96 16.60
N LEU A 386 1.31 -9.01 15.55
CA LEU A 386 -0.14 -9.18 15.61
C LEU A 386 -0.85 -8.16 16.53
N GLY A 387 -2.10 -8.43 16.95
CA GLY A 387 -2.82 -7.64 17.96
C GLY A 387 -3.12 -6.19 17.57
N ALA A 388 -3.32 -5.92 16.29
CA ALA A 388 -3.72 -4.60 15.78
C ALA A 388 -5.26 -4.49 15.71
N SER A 389 -5.83 -3.39 16.22
CA SER A 389 -7.29 -3.16 16.18
C SER A 389 -7.69 -1.73 15.87
N GLY A 390 -8.68 -1.50 15.01
CA GLY A 390 -9.14 -0.14 14.71
C GLY A 390 -8.06 0.71 14.03
N ILE A 391 -7.32 0.13 13.09
CA ILE A 391 -6.24 0.83 12.37
C ILE A 391 -6.80 1.36 11.06
N THR A 392 -6.50 2.62 10.73
CA THR A 392 -6.99 3.28 9.51
C THR A 392 -5.84 3.82 8.68
N VAL A 393 -5.81 3.48 7.40
CA VAL A 393 -4.97 4.11 6.37
C VAL A 393 -5.90 4.73 5.34
N THR A 394 -5.96 6.06 5.26
CA THR A 394 -6.91 6.72 4.38
C THR A 394 -6.42 7.99 3.71
N ARG A 395 -7.00 8.34 2.56
CA ARG A 395 -6.68 9.57 1.81
C ARG A 395 -5.17 9.73 1.54
N SER A 396 -4.47 8.61 1.42
CA SER A 396 -3.02 8.59 1.31
C SER A 396 -2.58 8.08 -0.06
N GLU A 397 -1.34 8.39 -0.41
CA GLU A 397 -0.70 7.94 -1.63
C GLU A 397 0.45 6.98 -1.27
N ILE A 398 0.43 5.77 -1.81
CA ILE A 398 1.45 4.74 -1.58
C ILE A 398 2.02 4.36 -2.93
N ALA A 399 3.28 4.69 -3.19
CA ALA A 399 3.85 4.42 -4.51
C ALA A 399 5.37 4.30 -4.56
N ARG A 400 5.87 3.72 -5.67
CA ARG A 400 7.31 3.54 -5.92
C ARG A 400 7.99 2.74 -4.81
N THR A 401 7.32 1.69 -4.39
CA THR A 401 7.74 0.82 -3.30
C THR A 401 8.33 -0.46 -3.87
N SER A 402 9.49 -0.89 -3.41
CA SER A 402 10.15 -2.10 -3.92
C SER A 402 9.30 -3.36 -3.73
N ALA A 403 8.44 -3.44 -2.71
CA ALA A 403 7.55 -4.57 -2.43
C ALA A 403 6.07 -4.14 -2.27
N GLY A 404 5.33 -4.71 -1.33
CA GLY A 404 3.89 -4.50 -1.15
C GLY A 404 3.49 -3.10 -0.68
N GLY A 405 2.21 -2.76 -0.87
CA GLY A 405 1.62 -1.53 -0.35
C GLY A 405 1.27 -1.66 1.14
N VAL A 406 0.10 -2.21 1.44
CA VAL A 406 -0.38 -2.46 2.81
C VAL A 406 -0.55 -3.96 3.05
N VAL A 407 0.19 -4.51 4.02
CA VAL A 407 0.07 -5.93 4.39
C VAL A 407 -0.48 -6.04 5.80
N VAL A 408 -1.67 -6.64 5.92
CA VAL A 408 -2.40 -6.82 7.16
C VAL A 408 -2.42 -8.30 7.55
N GLY A 409 -2.00 -8.58 8.80
CA GLY A 409 -1.92 -9.94 9.33
C GLY A 409 -0.56 -10.63 9.11
N GLY A 410 -0.41 -11.78 9.75
CA GLY A 410 0.78 -12.64 9.65
C GLY A 410 0.53 -13.92 8.85
N VAL A 411 1.55 -14.75 8.73
CA VAL A 411 1.55 -16.02 7.98
C VAL A 411 1.85 -17.24 8.85
N ARG A 412 2.16 -17.05 10.14
CA ARG A 412 2.50 -18.12 11.10
C ARG A 412 1.31 -18.55 11.96
N ALA A 413 1.56 -19.57 12.79
CA ALA A 413 0.55 -20.21 13.64
C ALA A 413 -0.32 -19.23 14.44
N ASP A 414 0.29 -18.27 15.13
CA ASP A 414 -0.46 -17.31 15.94
C ASP A 414 -1.30 -16.33 15.11
N ALA A 415 -1.00 -16.13 13.82
CA ALA A 415 -1.80 -15.26 12.96
C ALA A 415 -3.19 -15.87 12.69
N HIS A 416 -3.26 -17.18 12.46
CA HIS A 416 -4.52 -17.88 12.16
C HIS A 416 -5.16 -18.56 13.37
N HIS A 417 -4.36 -19.01 14.33
CA HIS A 417 -4.78 -19.73 15.53
C HIS A 417 -4.01 -19.19 16.74
N PRO A 418 -4.30 -17.96 17.17
CA PRO A 418 -3.53 -17.28 18.20
C PRO A 418 -3.59 -18.02 19.53
N SER A 419 -2.42 -18.21 20.14
CA SER A 419 -2.27 -18.68 21.52
C SER A 419 -2.84 -17.69 22.55
N ASP A 420 -2.94 -16.41 22.19
CA ASP A 420 -3.55 -15.34 22.99
C ASP A 420 -4.58 -14.55 22.16
N GLN A 421 -5.82 -14.45 22.64
CA GLN A 421 -6.90 -13.75 21.92
C GLN A 421 -6.62 -12.27 21.62
N ARG A 422 -5.69 -11.64 22.35
CA ARG A 422 -5.25 -10.26 22.10
C ARG A 422 -4.42 -10.12 20.82
N MET A 423 -3.89 -11.22 20.28
CA MET A 423 -3.17 -11.25 19.01
C MET A 423 -4.09 -11.13 17.79
N VAL A 424 -5.42 -11.32 17.95
CA VAL A 424 -6.34 -11.25 16.81
C VAL A 424 -6.36 -9.85 16.21
N ASN A 425 -5.94 -9.73 14.95
CA ASN A 425 -6.07 -8.51 14.18
C ASN A 425 -7.52 -8.28 13.77
N ARG A 426 -8.03 -7.08 13.98
CA ARG A 426 -9.44 -6.76 13.70
C ARG A 426 -9.69 -5.31 13.31
N ASP A 427 -10.81 -5.06 12.63
CA ASP A 427 -11.32 -3.70 12.38
C ASP A 427 -10.28 -2.80 11.68
N ILE A 428 -9.68 -3.30 10.60
CA ILE A 428 -8.64 -2.60 9.84
C ILE A 428 -9.27 -1.96 8.61
N THR A 429 -9.06 -0.66 8.40
CA THR A 429 -9.61 0.09 7.26
C THR A 429 -8.49 0.63 6.37
N VAL A 430 -8.52 0.26 5.09
CA VAL A 430 -7.67 0.82 4.04
C VAL A 430 -8.60 1.46 3.01
N SER A 431 -8.76 2.78 3.03
CA SER A 431 -9.74 3.42 2.15
C SER A 431 -9.36 4.75 1.53
N HIS A 432 -9.91 5.07 0.36
CA HIS A 432 -9.68 6.35 -0.31
C HIS A 432 -8.20 6.63 -0.61
N ASN A 433 -7.40 5.59 -0.83
CA ASN A 433 -5.99 5.71 -1.14
C ASN A 433 -5.72 5.55 -2.64
N ARG A 434 -4.62 6.13 -3.11
CA ARG A 434 -4.04 5.83 -4.42
C ARG A 434 -2.80 4.96 -4.20
N ILE A 435 -2.78 3.74 -4.73
CA ILE A 435 -1.71 2.76 -4.50
C ILE A 435 -1.17 2.29 -5.85
N HIS A 436 0.05 2.68 -6.21
CA HIS A 436 0.55 2.42 -7.56
C HIS A 436 2.06 2.31 -7.66
N ASP A 437 2.56 1.73 -8.76
CA ASP A 437 4.00 1.51 -8.96
C ASP A 437 4.63 0.81 -7.72
N ILE A 438 3.93 -0.20 -7.19
CA ILE A 438 4.38 -1.05 -6.09
C ILE A 438 4.97 -2.35 -6.64
N ALA A 439 5.76 -3.03 -5.81
CA ALA A 439 6.46 -4.26 -6.15
C ALA A 439 7.45 -4.10 -7.32
N VAL A 440 8.09 -2.92 -7.45
CA VAL A 440 8.99 -2.62 -8.58
C VAL A 440 10.24 -3.50 -8.65
N GLU A 441 10.65 -4.08 -7.51
CA GLU A 441 11.74 -5.04 -7.41
C GLU A 441 11.24 -6.42 -6.95
N TYR A 442 10.55 -6.52 -5.81
CA TYR A 442 10.03 -7.78 -5.28
C TYR A 442 8.66 -8.08 -5.87
N ARG A 443 8.64 -8.53 -7.14
CA ARG A 443 7.45 -8.49 -7.99
C ARG A 443 6.28 -9.34 -7.51
N GLY A 444 6.52 -10.40 -6.72
CA GLY A 444 5.50 -11.29 -6.16
C GLY A 444 4.56 -10.65 -5.12
N ASN A 445 4.74 -9.36 -4.83
CA ASN A 445 3.92 -8.61 -3.86
C ASN A 445 2.70 -7.93 -4.51
N VAL A 446 1.74 -7.52 -3.68
CA VAL A 446 0.46 -6.92 -4.09
C VAL A 446 0.23 -5.55 -3.44
N SER A 447 -0.80 -4.83 -3.90
CA SER A 447 -1.14 -3.51 -3.32
C SER A 447 -1.64 -3.62 -1.88
N VAL A 448 -2.61 -4.50 -1.63
CA VAL A 448 -3.17 -4.77 -0.32
C VAL A 448 -3.32 -6.28 -0.15
N LEU A 449 -2.74 -6.82 0.92
CA LEU A 449 -2.90 -8.20 1.38
C LEU A 449 -3.54 -8.19 2.76
N ASN A 450 -4.65 -8.90 2.92
CA ASN A 450 -5.20 -9.23 4.23
C ASN A 450 -5.10 -10.75 4.42
N THR A 451 -4.31 -11.23 5.39
CA THR A 451 -4.21 -12.67 5.67
C THR A 451 -5.34 -13.13 6.60
N TYR A 452 -5.04 -13.42 7.87
CA TYR A 452 -5.97 -13.88 8.88
C TYR A 452 -6.42 -12.71 9.76
N VAL A 453 -7.48 -12.02 9.31
CA VAL A 453 -7.99 -10.79 9.93
C VAL A 453 -9.50 -10.87 10.08
N ASN A 454 -10.05 -10.28 11.14
CA ASN A 454 -11.50 -10.18 11.33
C ASN A 454 -12.00 -8.76 11.07
N GLY A 455 -12.86 -8.57 10.06
CA GLY A 455 -13.50 -7.28 9.81
C GLY A 455 -12.60 -6.24 9.12
N ALA A 456 -11.63 -6.66 8.29
CA ALA A 456 -10.90 -5.72 7.45
C ALA A 456 -11.81 -5.14 6.35
N THR A 457 -11.70 -3.84 6.08
CA THR A 457 -12.40 -3.15 4.99
C THR A 457 -11.40 -2.44 4.10
N VAL A 458 -11.31 -2.87 2.84
CA VAL A 458 -10.51 -2.22 1.79
C VAL A 458 -11.47 -1.58 0.81
N ALA A 459 -11.59 -0.25 0.83
CA ALA A 459 -12.67 0.42 0.11
C ALA A 459 -12.28 1.72 -0.59
N HIS A 460 -12.87 1.99 -1.77
CA HIS A 460 -12.66 3.26 -2.49
C HIS A 460 -11.17 3.58 -2.78
N ASN A 461 -10.34 2.56 -3.00
CA ASN A 461 -8.94 2.78 -3.39
C ASN A 461 -8.81 2.73 -4.92
N GLU A 462 -7.85 3.48 -5.47
CA GLU A 462 -7.38 3.36 -6.86
C GLU A 462 -6.04 2.62 -6.84
N ILE A 463 -5.95 1.51 -7.56
CA ILE A 463 -4.80 0.61 -7.55
C ILE A 463 -4.34 0.36 -8.98
N TYR A 464 -3.09 0.69 -9.32
CA TYR A 464 -2.61 0.50 -10.69
C TYR A 464 -1.10 0.47 -10.89
N ASN A 465 -0.68 0.01 -12.08
CA ASN A 465 0.72 -0.22 -12.44
C ASN A 465 1.41 -1.23 -11.52
N LEU A 466 0.86 -2.46 -11.44
CA LEU A 466 1.44 -3.54 -10.65
C LEU A 466 1.99 -4.66 -11.54
N PRO A 467 3.14 -5.26 -11.17
CA PRO A 467 3.66 -6.42 -11.87
C PRO A 467 2.76 -7.66 -11.68
N TYR A 468 2.11 -7.79 -10.52
CA TYR A 468 1.31 -8.95 -10.12
C TYR A 468 -0.14 -8.55 -9.78
N SER A 469 -0.79 -9.26 -8.84
CA SER A 469 -2.19 -9.09 -8.50
C SER A 469 -2.49 -7.72 -7.87
N GLY A 470 -3.70 -7.23 -8.07
CA GLY A 470 -4.18 -5.98 -7.47
C GLY A 470 -4.40 -6.14 -5.96
N LEU A 471 -5.48 -6.83 -5.59
CA LEU A 471 -5.92 -7.07 -4.21
C LEU A 471 -5.85 -8.56 -3.86
N SER A 472 -5.46 -8.88 -2.62
CA SER A 472 -5.42 -10.25 -2.10
C SER A 472 -6.11 -10.39 -0.75
N LEU A 473 -6.91 -11.46 -0.58
CA LEU A 473 -7.67 -11.75 0.64
C LEU A 473 -7.52 -13.22 1.06
N GLY A 474 -7.09 -13.46 2.30
CA GLY A 474 -6.83 -14.77 2.86
C GLY A 474 -5.39 -15.26 2.64
N TYR A 475 -5.05 -16.39 3.26
CA TYR A 475 -3.73 -17.01 3.18
C TYR A 475 -3.76 -18.49 3.59
N GLY A 476 -2.74 -19.26 3.23
CA GLY A 476 -2.52 -20.61 3.75
C GLY A 476 -3.26 -21.73 3.02
N TRP A 477 -3.83 -21.47 1.83
CA TRP A 477 -4.31 -22.49 0.90
C TRP A 477 -5.34 -23.47 1.48
N GLY A 478 -6.13 -23.01 2.45
CA GLY A 478 -7.07 -23.84 3.21
C GLY A 478 -6.44 -24.94 4.08
N ALA A 479 -5.11 -25.04 4.12
CA ALA A 479 -4.40 -26.00 4.96
C ALA A 479 -4.60 -25.73 6.46
N ASN A 480 -4.81 -24.47 6.81
CA ASN A 480 -4.99 -23.98 8.17
C ASN A 480 -6.46 -23.84 8.57
N ASP A 481 -7.43 -24.09 7.67
CA ASP A 481 -8.85 -23.97 8.00
C ASP A 481 -9.36 -25.15 8.83
N ALA A 482 -10.56 -25.02 9.39
CA ALA A 482 -11.21 -26.07 10.17
C ALA A 482 -11.38 -27.35 9.32
N GLY A 483 -10.79 -28.45 9.79
CA GLY A 483 -10.73 -29.72 9.07
C GLY A 483 -9.64 -29.78 8.00
N GLY A 484 -8.91 -28.70 7.75
CA GLY A 484 -7.78 -28.65 6.82
C GLY A 484 -8.11 -29.07 5.38
N SER A 485 -7.07 -29.50 4.66
CA SER A 485 -7.15 -29.95 3.27
C SER A 485 -6.54 -31.34 3.12
N ASN A 486 -7.28 -32.24 2.47
CA ASN A 486 -6.78 -33.60 2.20
C ASN A 486 -5.59 -33.60 1.24
N HIS A 487 -5.46 -32.59 0.38
CA HIS A 487 -4.28 -32.42 -0.48
C HIS A 487 -3.01 -32.25 0.36
N TYR A 488 -3.05 -31.37 1.36
CA TYR A 488 -1.94 -31.14 2.27
C TYR A 488 -1.72 -32.29 3.26
N ALA A 489 -2.78 -33.03 3.62
CA ALA A 489 -2.64 -34.28 4.36
C ALA A 489 -1.82 -35.32 3.58
N ASN A 490 -2.14 -35.52 2.30
CA ASN A 490 -1.42 -36.46 1.43
C ASN A 490 0.05 -36.06 1.22
N ARG A 491 0.35 -34.76 1.28
CA ARG A 491 1.73 -34.21 1.23
C ARG A 491 2.47 -34.31 2.56
N GLY A 492 1.80 -34.68 3.64
CA GLY A 492 2.41 -34.85 4.97
C GLY A 492 2.53 -33.58 5.80
N LEU A 493 1.86 -32.47 5.43
CA LEU A 493 1.94 -31.20 6.17
C LEU A 493 1.52 -31.36 7.64
N TYR A 494 0.49 -32.16 7.90
CA TYR A 494 -0.02 -32.34 9.26
C TYR A 494 0.87 -33.19 10.18
N ASN A 495 2.04 -33.65 9.68
CA ASN A 495 3.10 -34.17 10.54
C ASN A 495 3.89 -33.05 11.23
N TYR A 496 3.79 -31.82 10.73
CA TYR A 496 4.59 -30.66 11.16
C TYR A 496 3.73 -29.51 11.72
N GLN A 497 2.41 -29.59 11.55
CA GLN A 497 1.46 -28.67 12.19
C GLN A 497 0.15 -29.39 12.52
N PRO A 498 -0.65 -28.91 13.48
CA PRO A 498 -1.95 -29.48 13.77
C PRO A 498 -2.89 -29.41 12.56
N ARG A 499 -3.71 -30.44 12.38
CA ARG A 499 -4.93 -30.34 11.58
C ARG A 499 -6.02 -29.74 12.45
N TYR A 500 -6.17 -28.42 12.38
CA TYR A 500 -7.08 -27.67 13.24
C TYR A 500 -8.54 -28.12 13.05
N SER A 501 -9.27 -28.26 14.15
CA SER A 501 -10.73 -28.46 14.15
C SER A 501 -11.51 -27.15 14.32
N THR A 502 -10.82 -26.09 14.73
CA THR A 502 -11.36 -24.74 14.91
C THR A 502 -11.17 -23.90 13.65
N PRO A 503 -12.02 -22.89 13.41
CA PRO A 503 -11.80 -21.91 12.35
C PRO A 503 -10.57 -21.04 12.61
N THR A 504 -9.98 -20.52 11.53
CA THR A 504 -9.01 -19.43 11.62
C THR A 504 -9.69 -18.12 12.08
N THR A 505 -8.89 -17.10 12.35
CA THR A 505 -9.39 -15.75 12.69
C THR A 505 -9.99 -14.98 11.50
N ALA A 506 -9.83 -15.47 10.26
CA ALA A 506 -10.30 -14.80 9.06
C ALA A 506 -11.83 -14.80 8.96
N ALA A 507 -12.47 -13.62 9.05
CA ALA A 507 -13.91 -13.47 8.85
C ALA A 507 -14.30 -12.02 8.55
N ASN A 508 -15.49 -11.82 7.97
CA ASN A 508 -16.15 -10.51 7.80
C ASN A 508 -15.34 -9.48 6.99
N ASN A 509 -14.40 -9.93 6.16
CA ASN A 509 -13.52 -9.04 5.42
C ASN A 509 -14.16 -8.56 4.11
N LYS A 510 -13.90 -7.31 3.73
CA LYS A 510 -14.61 -6.63 2.63
C LYS A 510 -13.67 -5.92 1.67
N LEU A 511 -13.89 -6.13 0.37
CA LEU A 511 -13.31 -5.37 -0.73
C LEU A 511 -14.45 -4.60 -1.43
N LEU A 512 -14.55 -3.29 -1.20
CA LEU A 512 -15.71 -2.49 -1.60
C LEU A 512 -15.33 -1.33 -2.52
N ASN A 513 -15.96 -1.19 -3.68
CA ASN A 513 -15.83 0.02 -4.50
C ASN A 513 -14.37 0.41 -4.85
N ASN A 514 -13.47 -0.57 -5.00
CA ASN A 514 -12.11 -0.28 -5.43
C ASN A 514 -12.04 -0.19 -6.96
N TYR A 515 -11.23 0.74 -7.47
CA TYR A 515 -10.87 0.81 -8.87
C TYR A 515 -9.47 0.23 -9.05
N VAL A 516 -9.37 -0.90 -9.74
CA VAL A 516 -8.12 -1.64 -9.91
C VAL A 516 -7.85 -1.79 -11.39
N HIS A 517 -6.71 -1.28 -11.87
CA HIS A 517 -6.39 -1.33 -13.29
C HIS A 517 -4.91 -1.46 -13.59
N ASP A 518 -4.56 -1.95 -14.79
CA ASP A 518 -3.15 -2.08 -15.21
C ASP A 518 -2.33 -2.92 -14.22
N VAL A 519 -2.88 -4.07 -13.85
CA VAL A 519 -2.25 -5.08 -12.98
C VAL A 519 -1.82 -6.28 -13.81
N MET A 520 -1.08 -7.22 -13.20
CA MET A 520 -0.54 -8.40 -13.87
C MET A 520 0.37 -8.05 -15.07
N GLN A 521 1.12 -6.95 -14.96
CA GLN A 521 1.93 -6.43 -16.07
C GLN A 521 3.19 -7.25 -16.34
N GLN A 522 3.70 -7.97 -15.33
CA GLN A 522 4.98 -8.69 -15.42
C GLN A 522 4.92 -10.13 -14.91
N MET A 523 3.96 -10.47 -14.06
CA MET A 523 3.81 -11.80 -13.44
C MET A 523 2.57 -12.54 -13.94
N THR A 524 2.42 -13.80 -13.54
CA THR A 524 1.32 -14.70 -13.92
C THR A 524 0.69 -15.33 -12.69
N ASP A 525 -0.34 -16.16 -12.88
CA ASP A 525 -1.00 -16.89 -11.78
C ASP A 525 -1.63 -15.96 -10.73
N GLY A 526 -2.31 -14.93 -11.21
CA GLY A 526 -2.90 -13.88 -10.37
C GLY A 526 -4.01 -13.15 -11.11
N GLY A 527 -4.55 -12.11 -10.49
CA GLY A 527 -5.65 -11.35 -11.08
C GLY A 527 -5.88 -9.98 -10.47
N CYS A 528 -6.95 -9.32 -10.89
CA CYS A 528 -7.40 -8.08 -10.28
C CYS A 528 -7.69 -8.28 -8.78
N ILE A 529 -8.44 -9.33 -8.45
CA ILE A 529 -8.77 -9.74 -7.09
C ILE A 529 -8.45 -11.22 -6.95
N TYR A 530 -7.63 -11.56 -5.96
CA TYR A 530 -7.18 -12.91 -5.64
C TYR A 530 -7.62 -13.30 -4.23
N THR A 531 -8.03 -14.54 -4.01
CA THR A 531 -8.42 -15.03 -2.68
C THR A 531 -7.84 -16.40 -2.33
N LEU A 532 -7.66 -16.64 -1.04
CA LEU A 532 -7.29 -17.93 -0.45
C LEU A 532 -8.15 -18.24 0.78
N ALA A 533 -8.25 -19.52 1.13
CA ALA A 533 -8.79 -20.01 2.40
C ALA A 533 -10.22 -19.56 2.75
N TRP A 534 -10.73 -20.03 3.89
CA TRP A 534 -12.06 -19.68 4.36
C TRP A 534 -12.11 -18.23 4.86
N ASN A 535 -13.17 -17.53 4.47
CA ASN A 535 -13.45 -16.20 4.99
C ASN A 535 -14.97 -16.02 5.14
N PRO A 536 -15.56 -16.53 6.23
CA PRO A 536 -17.00 -16.43 6.47
C PRO A 536 -17.47 -14.98 6.42
N ASN A 537 -18.57 -14.74 5.72
CA ASN A 537 -19.16 -13.40 5.47
C ASN A 537 -18.24 -12.44 4.70
N ALA A 538 -17.27 -12.94 3.94
CA ALA A 538 -16.45 -12.08 3.11
C ALA A 538 -17.24 -11.49 1.94
N GLU A 539 -16.97 -10.22 1.63
CA GLU A 539 -17.69 -9.46 0.61
C GLU A 539 -16.74 -8.82 -0.39
N ILE A 540 -17.00 -9.01 -1.68
CA ILE A 540 -16.30 -8.39 -2.81
C ILE A 540 -17.38 -7.70 -3.64
N SER A 541 -17.55 -6.39 -3.47
CA SER A 541 -18.70 -5.68 -4.02
C SER A 541 -18.36 -4.32 -4.62
N GLY A 542 -19.00 -3.98 -5.74
CA GLY A 542 -18.87 -2.66 -6.38
C GLY A 542 -17.48 -2.37 -6.93
N ASN A 543 -16.58 -3.35 -7.05
CA ASN A 543 -15.24 -3.11 -7.56
C ASN A 543 -15.26 -2.99 -9.09
N HIS A 544 -14.39 -2.13 -9.62
CA HIS A 544 -14.14 -1.99 -11.05
C HIS A 544 -12.72 -2.47 -11.36
N CYS A 545 -12.62 -3.62 -12.03
CA CYS A 545 -11.39 -4.21 -12.51
C CYS A 545 -11.23 -3.91 -14.01
N LEU A 546 -10.12 -3.30 -14.40
CA LEU A 546 -9.87 -2.89 -15.78
C LEU A 546 -8.45 -3.23 -16.24
N ARG A 547 -8.31 -4.05 -17.29
CA ARG A 547 -7.01 -4.45 -17.88
C ARG A 547 -6.12 -5.23 -16.91
N THR A 548 -6.18 -6.55 -17.03
CA THR A 548 -5.32 -7.49 -16.29
C THR A 548 -4.29 -8.16 -17.20
N ASN A 549 -3.98 -7.53 -18.35
CA ASN A 549 -3.00 -8.05 -19.32
C ASN A 549 -3.26 -9.51 -19.74
N GLY A 550 -4.53 -9.88 -19.93
CA GLY A 550 -4.93 -11.24 -20.29
C GLY A 550 -5.06 -12.22 -19.12
N TRP A 551 -4.80 -11.80 -17.88
CA TRP A 551 -4.96 -12.60 -16.66
C TRP A 551 -6.33 -12.43 -16.01
N PHE A 552 -6.52 -12.97 -14.82
CA PHE A 552 -7.84 -13.14 -14.23
C PHE A 552 -8.44 -11.83 -13.69
N GLY A 553 -9.76 -11.70 -13.79
CA GLY A 553 -10.50 -10.67 -13.05
C GLY A 553 -10.59 -11.05 -11.58
N LEU A 554 -11.48 -11.99 -11.27
CA LEU A 554 -11.63 -12.60 -9.96
C LEU A 554 -11.03 -14.00 -9.94
N TYR A 555 -10.12 -14.26 -8.99
CA TYR A 555 -9.43 -15.54 -8.88
C TYR A 555 -9.63 -16.14 -7.47
N PHE A 556 -10.47 -17.17 -7.38
CA PHE A 556 -10.61 -17.99 -6.18
C PHE A 556 -9.57 -19.12 -6.18
N ASP A 557 -8.48 -18.94 -5.46
CA ASP A 557 -7.43 -19.94 -5.33
C ASP A 557 -7.65 -20.86 -4.12
N GLU A 558 -6.71 -21.77 -3.84
CA GLU A 558 -6.86 -22.91 -2.95
C GLU A 558 -7.52 -22.59 -1.59
N GLY A 559 -8.49 -23.43 -1.23
CA GLY A 559 -9.26 -23.29 -0.01
C GLY A 559 -10.26 -22.12 0.03
N SER A 560 -10.36 -21.27 -1.01
CA SER A 560 -11.29 -20.15 -1.01
C SER A 560 -12.73 -20.57 -0.70
N LYS A 561 -13.33 -20.07 0.38
CA LYS A 561 -14.70 -20.44 0.78
C LYS A 561 -15.46 -19.30 1.46
N TYR A 562 -16.77 -19.24 1.23
CA TYR A 562 -17.71 -18.27 1.81
C TYR A 562 -17.58 -16.82 1.36
N TYR A 563 -17.00 -16.62 0.17
CA TYR A 563 -16.93 -15.31 -0.47
C TYR A 563 -18.23 -14.94 -1.22
N ARG A 564 -18.71 -13.72 -1.02
CA ARG A 564 -19.78 -13.12 -1.82
C ARG A 564 -19.20 -12.06 -2.77
N ALA A 565 -19.11 -12.39 -4.05
CA ALA A 565 -18.71 -11.47 -5.12
C ALA A 565 -19.94 -10.94 -5.87
N THR A 566 -20.35 -9.70 -5.62
CA THR A 566 -21.59 -9.14 -6.17
C THR A 566 -21.44 -7.75 -6.74
N GLY A 567 -22.04 -7.47 -7.90
CA GLY A 567 -22.08 -6.10 -8.42
C GLY A 567 -20.73 -5.53 -8.82
N ASN A 568 -19.79 -6.36 -9.30
CA ASN A 568 -18.47 -5.91 -9.76
C ASN A 568 -18.44 -5.78 -11.30
N VAL A 569 -17.55 -4.94 -11.81
CA VAL A 569 -17.30 -4.76 -13.25
C VAL A 569 -15.91 -5.27 -13.61
N PHE A 570 -15.82 -6.19 -14.57
CA PHE A 570 -14.57 -6.78 -15.08
C PHE A 570 -14.41 -6.46 -16.57
N ALA A 571 -13.61 -5.45 -16.87
CA ALA A 571 -13.40 -4.93 -18.21
C ALA A 571 -11.98 -5.26 -18.72
N SER A 572 -11.88 -5.78 -19.95
CA SER A 572 -10.58 -6.13 -20.57
C SER A 572 -9.72 -7.07 -19.73
N THR A 573 -10.36 -8.05 -19.09
CA THR A 573 -9.68 -9.14 -18.38
C THR A 573 -9.55 -10.37 -19.27
N GLY A 574 -8.67 -11.30 -18.92
CA GLY A 574 -8.65 -12.66 -19.50
C GLY A 574 -9.91 -13.43 -19.10
N THR A 575 -9.80 -14.39 -18.19
CA THR A 575 -10.98 -15.00 -17.56
C THR A 575 -11.56 -14.04 -16.53
N TRP A 576 -12.81 -13.62 -16.66
CA TRP A 576 -13.40 -12.62 -15.75
C TRP A 576 -13.54 -13.15 -14.32
N ALA A 577 -13.85 -14.44 -14.17
CA ALA A 577 -13.83 -15.14 -12.88
C ALA A 577 -13.37 -16.58 -13.04
N THR A 578 -12.42 -17.01 -12.22
CA THR A 578 -11.86 -18.36 -12.25
C THR A 578 -11.69 -18.93 -10.85
N ALA A 579 -11.67 -20.25 -10.76
CA ALA A 579 -11.38 -21.00 -9.55
C ALA A 579 -10.33 -22.09 -9.79
N ASN A 580 -9.40 -22.26 -8.83
CA ASN A 580 -8.34 -23.27 -8.89
C ASN A 580 -8.82 -24.63 -8.32
N TYR A 581 -9.68 -25.37 -9.04
CA TYR A 581 -10.36 -26.57 -8.50
C TYR A 581 -9.50 -27.84 -8.26
N TRP A 582 -8.19 -27.73 -8.06
CA TRP A 582 -7.33 -28.90 -7.97
C TRP A 582 -7.71 -29.83 -6.79
N GLY A 583 -7.48 -31.12 -6.97
CA GLY A 583 -7.42 -32.11 -5.88
C GLY A 583 -8.68 -32.35 -5.03
N GLY A 584 -9.87 -31.87 -5.43
CA GLY A 584 -11.09 -32.05 -4.62
C GLY A 584 -11.12 -31.17 -3.36
N GLU A 585 -10.46 -30.01 -3.39
CA GLU A 585 -10.31 -29.11 -2.25
C GLU A 585 -11.61 -28.65 -1.60
N ASN A 586 -11.54 -28.30 -0.31
CA ASN A 586 -12.66 -27.82 0.49
C ASN A 586 -12.95 -26.32 0.24
N MET A 587 -13.23 -25.99 -1.02
CA MET A 587 -13.53 -24.66 -1.53
C MET A 587 -14.98 -24.58 -2.07
N GLY A 588 -15.49 -23.37 -2.28
CA GLY A 588 -16.84 -23.12 -2.80
C GLY A 588 -17.73 -22.34 -1.83
N ASN A 589 -19.04 -22.63 -1.82
CA ASN A 589 -20.06 -21.81 -1.15
C ASN A 589 -19.94 -20.33 -1.51
N TRP A 590 -19.57 -20.04 -2.76
CA TRP A 590 -19.46 -18.68 -3.24
C TRP A 590 -20.82 -18.17 -3.70
N THR A 591 -21.10 -16.91 -3.43
CA THR A 591 -22.20 -16.20 -4.09
C THR A 591 -21.59 -15.27 -5.13
N VAL A 592 -21.65 -15.64 -6.40
CA VAL A 592 -21.13 -14.84 -7.52
C VAL A 592 -22.31 -14.32 -8.31
N SER A 593 -22.77 -13.11 -8.00
CA SER A 593 -24.03 -12.61 -8.55
C SER A 593 -24.00 -11.18 -9.07
N ASN A 594 -24.81 -10.88 -10.09
CA ASN A 594 -25.01 -9.52 -10.61
C ASN A 594 -23.70 -8.81 -10.99
N ASN A 595 -22.68 -9.55 -11.45
CA ASN A 595 -21.44 -8.96 -11.95
C ASN A 595 -21.54 -8.70 -13.46
N TRP A 596 -20.74 -7.75 -13.97
CA TRP A 596 -20.67 -7.44 -15.38
C TRP A 596 -19.26 -7.69 -15.92
N SER A 597 -19.14 -8.33 -17.08
CA SER A 597 -17.84 -8.64 -17.68
C SER A 597 -17.82 -8.36 -19.18
N THR A 598 -16.65 -8.08 -19.73
CA THR A 598 -16.46 -7.93 -21.20
C THR A 598 -16.32 -9.26 -21.94
N ASN A 599 -16.25 -10.37 -21.23
CA ASN A 599 -16.17 -11.71 -21.80
C ASN A 599 -16.92 -12.73 -20.93
N ASN A 600 -17.23 -13.89 -21.50
CA ASN A 600 -17.96 -14.97 -20.83
C ASN A 600 -17.05 -16.06 -20.24
N SER A 601 -15.73 -15.89 -20.26
CA SER A 601 -14.78 -16.91 -19.81
C SER A 601 -14.83 -17.07 -18.30
N THR A 602 -15.32 -18.21 -17.84
CA THR A 602 -15.34 -18.62 -16.43
C THR A 602 -15.47 -20.13 -16.30
N ASN A 603 -14.90 -20.70 -15.23
CA ASN A 603 -15.14 -22.08 -14.82
C ASN A 603 -16.02 -22.18 -13.55
N ILE A 604 -16.56 -21.05 -13.06
CA ILE A 604 -17.42 -21.03 -11.87
C ILE A 604 -18.86 -21.32 -12.29
N THR A 605 -19.43 -22.39 -11.76
CA THR A 605 -20.75 -22.89 -12.16
C THR A 605 -21.74 -22.85 -11.00
N ASN A 606 -23.02 -22.62 -11.30
CA ASN A 606 -24.09 -22.63 -10.31
C ASN A 606 -24.33 -24.05 -9.78
N GLY A 607 -24.49 -24.20 -8.47
CA GLY A 607 -24.74 -25.47 -7.79
C GLY A 607 -23.48 -26.30 -7.52
N ASP A 608 -22.39 -26.09 -8.25
CA ASP A 608 -21.12 -26.75 -7.96
C ASP A 608 -20.58 -26.30 -6.60
N ARG A 609 -20.18 -27.24 -5.75
CA ARG A 609 -19.61 -26.98 -4.42
C ARG A 609 -20.42 -25.99 -3.56
N GLY A 610 -21.74 -25.98 -3.72
CA GLY A 610 -22.64 -25.06 -3.00
C GLY A 610 -22.59 -23.61 -3.49
N ASN A 611 -22.00 -23.36 -4.66
CA ASN A 611 -21.95 -22.04 -5.28
C ASN A 611 -23.34 -21.61 -5.75
N VAL A 612 -23.62 -20.32 -5.57
CA VAL A 612 -24.79 -19.64 -6.14
C VAL A 612 -24.28 -18.65 -7.17
N VAL A 613 -24.55 -18.92 -8.45
CA VAL A 613 -24.08 -18.10 -9.58
C VAL A 613 -25.28 -17.61 -10.39
N THR A 614 -25.61 -16.32 -10.29
CA THR A 614 -26.86 -15.77 -10.85
C THR A 614 -26.70 -14.33 -11.33
N GLY A 615 -27.42 -13.93 -12.38
CA GLY A 615 -27.50 -12.52 -12.80
C GLY A 615 -26.19 -11.90 -13.33
N ASN A 616 -25.13 -12.68 -13.57
CA ASN A 616 -23.90 -12.17 -14.18
C ASN A 616 -24.12 -11.94 -15.68
N LEU A 617 -23.73 -10.76 -16.19
CA LEU A 617 -24.01 -10.33 -17.56
C LEU A 617 -22.72 -10.02 -18.32
N VAL A 618 -22.62 -10.56 -19.52
CA VAL A 618 -21.56 -10.23 -20.47
C VAL A 618 -21.98 -9.02 -21.29
N VAL A 619 -21.14 -7.99 -21.32
CA VAL A 619 -21.38 -6.71 -21.97
C VAL A 619 -20.41 -6.55 -23.15
N SER A 620 -20.95 -6.34 -24.34
CA SER A 620 -20.18 -6.09 -25.56
C SER A 620 -20.17 -4.60 -25.92
N ASN A 621 -19.11 -4.17 -26.65
CA ASN A 621 -18.97 -2.82 -27.22
C ASN A 621 -19.05 -1.66 -26.20
N GLY A 622 -18.78 -1.91 -24.91
CA GLY A 622 -18.81 -0.88 -23.87
C GLY A 622 -20.22 -0.38 -23.50
N ASN A 623 -21.29 -1.06 -23.95
CA ASN A 623 -22.68 -0.73 -23.63
C ASN A 623 -23.07 -1.15 -22.21
N TRP A 624 -22.39 -0.58 -21.21
CA TRP A 624 -22.59 -0.90 -19.80
C TRP A 624 -24.02 -0.58 -19.33
N PRO A 625 -24.75 -1.51 -18.70
CA PRO A 625 -26.03 -1.21 -18.06
C PRO A 625 -25.89 -0.16 -16.95
N ALA A 626 -26.98 0.52 -16.60
CA ALA A 626 -26.97 1.58 -15.58
C ALA A 626 -26.34 1.14 -14.24
N GLY A 627 -26.58 -0.10 -13.80
CA GLY A 627 -25.95 -0.66 -12.60
C GLY A 627 -24.42 -0.76 -12.71
N ALA A 628 -23.91 -1.21 -13.86
CA ALA A 628 -22.47 -1.28 -14.13
C ALA A 628 -21.85 0.12 -14.24
N GLN A 629 -22.54 1.07 -14.89
CA GLN A 629 -22.10 2.47 -14.97
C GLN A 629 -21.99 3.11 -13.57
N ALA A 630 -22.95 2.83 -12.68
CA ALA A 630 -22.91 3.31 -11.31
C ALA A 630 -21.72 2.72 -10.54
N VAL A 631 -21.41 1.43 -10.74
CA VAL A 631 -20.21 0.79 -10.16
C VAL A 631 -18.93 1.46 -10.68
N ILE A 632 -18.80 1.64 -12.00
CA ILE A 632 -17.64 2.30 -12.61
C ILE A 632 -17.47 3.73 -12.04
N ALA A 633 -18.56 4.48 -11.89
CA ALA A 633 -18.54 5.85 -11.38
C ALA A 633 -18.28 5.95 -9.86
N ASN A 634 -18.58 4.90 -9.10
CA ASN A 634 -18.41 4.87 -7.65
C ASN A 634 -17.10 4.20 -7.20
N ALA A 635 -16.38 3.54 -8.10
CA ALA A 635 -15.12 2.89 -7.78
C ALA A 635 -13.98 3.91 -7.62
N GLY A 636 -13.11 3.69 -6.64
CA GLY A 636 -11.91 4.50 -6.40
C GLY A 636 -12.11 5.74 -5.51
N PRO A 637 -11.03 6.53 -5.29
CA PRO A 637 -11.02 7.69 -4.42
C PRO A 637 -11.79 8.83 -5.09
N GLY A 638 -12.99 9.11 -4.61
CA GLY A 638 -13.89 10.11 -5.22
C GLY A 638 -15.11 9.52 -5.90
N GLY A 639 -15.32 8.20 -5.81
CA GLY A 639 -16.59 7.58 -6.18
C GLY A 639 -17.78 8.23 -5.48
N THR A 640 -18.87 8.49 -6.22
CA THR A 640 -20.03 9.28 -5.77
C THR A 640 -20.90 8.64 -4.67
N SER A 641 -20.47 7.57 -3.99
CA SER A 641 -21.28 6.87 -2.99
C SER A 641 -20.64 6.86 -1.61
N GLY A 642 -20.83 7.96 -0.91
CA GLY A 642 -20.51 8.15 0.49
C GLY A 642 -20.50 9.64 0.76
N GLY A 643 -21.69 10.24 0.76
CA GLY A 643 -21.80 11.69 0.85
C GLY A 643 -20.92 12.27 1.96
N ARG A 644 -19.93 13.08 1.61
CA ARG A 644 -19.01 13.70 2.58
C ARG A 644 -19.82 14.65 3.47
N GLN A 645 -20.01 14.26 4.73
CA GLN A 645 -20.73 15.06 5.72
C GLN A 645 -19.77 15.97 6.47
N ASN A 646 -20.24 17.16 6.84
CA ASN A 646 -19.47 18.11 7.65
C ASN A 646 -18.07 18.35 7.09
N VAL A 647 -17.95 18.78 5.84
CA VAL A 647 -16.67 19.18 5.25
C VAL A 647 -16.61 20.68 5.04
N THR A 648 -15.40 21.24 5.06
CA THR A 648 -15.13 22.55 4.48
C THR A 648 -14.87 22.40 2.98
N VAL A 649 -15.42 23.29 2.17
CA VAL A 649 -15.13 23.36 0.73
C VAL A 649 -14.14 24.50 0.53
N VAL A 650 -12.87 24.19 0.33
CA VAL A 650 -11.78 25.18 0.33
C VAL A 650 -11.34 25.53 -1.08
N GLY A 651 -11.39 26.80 -1.45
CA GLY A 651 -10.87 27.29 -2.73
C GLY A 651 -9.35 27.15 -2.80
N THR A 652 -8.84 26.46 -3.82
CA THR A 652 -7.41 26.17 -3.97
C THR A 652 -6.57 27.43 -4.13
N GLN A 653 -7.07 28.44 -4.87
CA GLN A 653 -6.35 29.69 -5.06
C GLN A 653 -6.27 30.55 -3.79
N SER A 654 -7.36 30.65 -3.05
CA SER A 654 -7.48 31.56 -1.91
C SER A 654 -7.07 30.93 -0.59
N GLY A 655 -7.11 29.60 -0.49
CA GLY A 655 -7.01 28.87 0.79
C GLY A 655 -8.22 29.09 1.70
N ARG A 656 -9.29 29.74 1.22
CA ARG A 656 -10.48 30.13 1.98
C ARG A 656 -11.66 29.20 1.73
N CYS A 657 -12.57 29.16 2.68
CA CYS A 657 -13.73 28.29 2.67
C CYS A 657 -14.91 28.91 1.94
N LEU A 658 -15.71 28.05 1.28
CA LEU A 658 -17.07 28.36 0.85
C LEU A 658 -17.92 28.59 2.11
N ASP A 659 -18.40 29.81 2.26
CA ASP A 659 -19.05 30.35 3.43
C ASP A 659 -20.41 30.93 3.05
N VAL A 660 -21.34 30.92 4.00
CA VAL A 660 -22.58 31.67 3.92
C VAL A 660 -22.69 32.60 5.12
N ALA A 661 -23.05 33.87 4.89
CA ALA A 661 -23.17 34.85 5.97
C ALA A 661 -24.30 34.52 6.96
N ALA A 662 -25.36 33.86 6.48
CA ALA A 662 -26.47 33.35 7.26
C ALA A 662 -27.17 32.21 6.51
N VAL A 663 -27.71 31.23 7.24
CA VAL A 663 -28.48 30.13 6.64
C VAL A 663 -29.91 30.61 6.35
N GLY A 664 -30.15 31.05 5.10
CA GLY A 664 -31.42 31.61 4.64
C GLY A 664 -31.57 31.47 3.13
N ASN A 665 -32.80 31.46 2.60
CA ASN A 665 -32.99 31.48 1.14
C ASN A 665 -32.46 32.80 0.56
N ASN A 666 -31.92 32.75 -0.65
CA ASN A 666 -31.26 33.87 -1.33
C ASN A 666 -29.92 34.33 -0.72
N THR A 667 -29.39 33.66 0.30
CA THR A 667 -28.02 33.95 0.74
C THR A 667 -27.04 33.47 -0.32
N GLN A 668 -26.30 34.37 -0.95
CA GLN A 668 -25.22 34.00 -1.88
C GLN A 668 -24.00 33.47 -1.12
N ALA A 669 -23.41 32.38 -1.62
CA ALA A 669 -22.17 31.85 -1.09
C ALA A 669 -20.99 32.78 -1.40
N ARG A 670 -20.00 32.79 -0.51
CA ARG A 670 -18.81 33.65 -0.59
C ARG A 670 -17.56 32.92 -0.13
N LEU A 671 -16.40 33.50 -0.38
CA LEU A 671 -15.16 33.10 0.26
C LEU A 671 -15.04 33.76 1.63
N TRP A 672 -14.62 32.98 2.62
CA TRP A 672 -14.24 33.48 3.94
C TRP A 672 -13.11 32.64 4.54
N ASP A 673 -12.30 33.20 5.42
CA ASP A 673 -11.29 32.46 6.16
C ASP A 673 -11.92 31.23 6.83
N CYS A 674 -11.21 30.10 6.77
CA CYS A 674 -11.71 28.85 7.30
C CYS A 674 -11.71 28.89 8.84
N THR A 675 -12.88 29.10 9.43
CA THR A 675 -13.08 29.21 10.89
C THR A 675 -13.57 27.91 11.51
N GLY A 676 -14.04 26.96 10.68
CA GLY A 676 -14.70 25.73 11.15
C GLY A 676 -16.13 25.96 11.66
N GLY A 677 -16.66 27.18 11.55
CA GLY A 677 -18.04 27.50 11.92
C GLY A 677 -19.08 26.73 11.12
N THR A 678 -20.26 26.51 11.69
CA THR A 678 -21.35 25.72 11.07
C THR A 678 -21.80 26.27 9.71
N ASN A 679 -21.59 27.57 9.47
CA ASN A 679 -21.86 28.25 8.21
C ASN A 679 -20.79 28.02 7.12
N GLN A 680 -19.80 27.15 7.38
CA GLN A 680 -18.79 26.66 6.45
C GLN A 680 -18.74 25.12 6.38
N ARG A 681 -19.65 24.43 7.08
CA ARG A 681 -19.72 22.97 7.15
C ARG A 681 -20.78 22.46 6.19
N TRP A 682 -20.31 22.00 5.05
CA TRP A 682 -21.13 21.48 3.97
C TRP A 682 -21.25 19.96 4.07
N SER A 683 -22.37 19.44 3.59
CA SER A 683 -22.56 18.02 3.36
C SER A 683 -22.83 17.79 1.89
N HIS A 684 -21.95 17.07 1.21
CA HIS A 684 -22.23 16.58 -0.14
C HIS A 684 -23.03 15.28 -0.03
N THR A 685 -24.24 15.22 -0.56
CA THR A 685 -25.14 14.06 -0.38
C THR A 685 -25.00 13.06 -1.52
N ALA A 686 -25.55 11.85 -1.34
CA ALA A 686 -25.66 10.86 -2.42
C ALA A 686 -26.52 11.35 -3.61
N SER A 687 -27.43 12.31 -3.35
CA SER A 687 -28.21 13.03 -4.38
C SER A 687 -27.43 14.18 -5.05
N ARG A 688 -26.10 14.26 -4.85
CA ARG A 688 -25.20 15.30 -5.36
C ARG A 688 -25.52 16.71 -4.87
N GLN A 689 -26.26 16.87 -3.77
CA GLN A 689 -26.53 18.20 -3.22
C GLN A 689 -25.41 18.62 -2.29
N LEU A 690 -25.01 19.89 -2.32
CA LEU A 690 -24.16 20.49 -1.28
C LEU A 690 -25.09 21.18 -0.28
N THR A 691 -25.20 20.64 0.93
CA THR A 691 -26.16 21.11 1.94
C THR A 691 -25.48 21.79 3.12
N ILE A 692 -26.14 22.78 3.70
CA ILE A 692 -25.69 23.50 4.88
C ILE A 692 -26.89 24.01 5.68
N GLY A 693 -26.94 23.70 6.98
CA GLY A 693 -28.03 24.11 7.87
C GLY A 693 -29.45 23.76 7.36
N GLY A 694 -29.60 22.62 6.66
CA GLY A 694 -30.88 22.18 6.10
C GLY A 694 -31.25 22.80 4.73
N LYS A 695 -30.38 23.63 4.14
CA LYS A 695 -30.56 24.23 2.81
C LYS A 695 -29.55 23.67 1.81
N CYS A 696 -29.80 23.90 0.53
CA CYS A 696 -28.98 23.42 -0.58
C CYS A 696 -28.31 24.58 -1.31
N LEU A 697 -27.07 24.39 -1.76
CA LEU A 697 -26.44 25.26 -2.75
C LEU A 697 -27.19 25.11 -4.07
N ASP A 698 -27.64 26.23 -4.61
CA ASP A 698 -28.60 26.33 -5.70
C ASP A 698 -28.11 27.36 -6.74
N ALA A 699 -28.13 26.99 -8.01
CA ALA A 699 -27.94 27.95 -9.10
C ALA A 699 -29.19 28.82 -9.24
N SER A 700 -29.09 30.08 -8.82
CA SER A 700 -30.22 31.01 -8.69
C SER A 700 -31.11 31.03 -9.93
N GLY A 701 -32.40 30.82 -9.74
CA GLY A 701 -33.40 30.85 -10.82
C GLY A 701 -33.22 29.74 -11.87
N GLN A 702 -32.54 28.64 -11.54
CA GLN A 702 -32.12 27.59 -12.49
C GLN A 702 -31.23 28.14 -13.62
N GLY A 703 -30.46 29.19 -13.34
CA GLY A 703 -29.63 29.85 -14.33
C GLY A 703 -28.51 28.96 -14.88
N THR A 704 -28.32 29.01 -16.20
CA THR A 704 -27.32 28.22 -16.94
C THR A 704 -26.30 29.10 -17.68
N VAL A 705 -26.21 30.38 -17.33
CA VAL A 705 -25.32 31.36 -17.96
C VAL A 705 -24.23 31.84 -17.00
N ASN A 706 -23.10 32.30 -17.54
CA ASN A 706 -22.02 32.92 -16.77
C ASN A 706 -22.54 34.07 -15.90
N GLY A 707 -22.11 34.11 -14.64
CA GLY A 707 -22.54 35.11 -13.67
C GLY A 707 -23.81 34.72 -12.88
N THR A 708 -24.40 33.56 -13.14
CA THR A 708 -25.50 33.04 -12.30
C THR A 708 -25.01 32.89 -10.85
N ALA A 709 -25.71 33.48 -9.88
CA ALA A 709 -25.31 33.41 -8.48
C ALA A 709 -25.49 32.00 -7.89
N ALA A 710 -24.52 31.52 -7.11
CA ALA A 710 -24.66 30.32 -6.29
C ALA A 710 -25.22 30.72 -4.91
N ILE A 711 -26.48 30.42 -4.67
CA ILE A 711 -27.23 30.84 -3.47
C ILE A 711 -27.65 29.65 -2.62
N LEU A 712 -28.15 29.92 -1.42
CA LEU A 712 -28.91 28.94 -0.65
C LEU A 712 -30.39 28.99 -1.02
N TRP A 713 -30.98 27.80 -1.13
CA TRP A 713 -32.41 27.61 -1.30
C TRP A 713 -32.88 26.35 -0.55
N ASP A 714 -34.19 26.25 -0.34
CA ASP A 714 -34.78 25.03 0.22
C ASP A 714 -34.49 23.84 -0.71
N CYS A 715 -34.06 22.74 -0.11
CA CYS A 715 -33.72 21.53 -0.86
C CYS A 715 -34.97 20.95 -1.52
N HIS A 716 -35.03 20.94 -2.86
CA HIS A 716 -36.13 20.37 -3.65
C HIS A 716 -35.66 19.27 -4.61
N GLY A 717 -34.35 19.03 -4.70
CA GLY A 717 -33.77 17.92 -5.48
C GLY A 717 -33.62 18.19 -6.97
N GLY A 718 -34.00 19.38 -7.45
CA GLY A 718 -33.84 19.79 -8.85
C GLY A 718 -32.38 19.81 -9.31
N LEU A 719 -32.16 19.71 -10.62
CA LEU A 719 -30.82 19.64 -11.22
C LEU A 719 -29.95 20.89 -10.94
N ASN A 720 -30.57 22.05 -10.70
CA ASN A 720 -29.89 23.28 -10.28
C ASN A 720 -29.31 23.22 -8.85
N GLN A 721 -29.65 22.19 -8.07
CA GLN A 721 -29.10 21.93 -6.72
C GLN A 721 -28.12 20.76 -6.70
N GLN A 722 -27.83 20.17 -7.85
CA GLN A 722 -26.95 19.01 -7.96
C GLN A 722 -25.60 19.44 -8.51
N TRP A 723 -24.53 18.97 -7.85
CA TRP A 723 -23.16 19.38 -8.08
C TRP A 723 -22.25 18.17 -8.21
N ASN A 724 -21.55 18.06 -9.34
CA ASN A 724 -20.51 17.07 -9.53
C ASN A 724 -19.21 17.62 -8.96
N VAL A 725 -18.69 16.97 -7.92
CA VAL A 725 -17.37 17.25 -7.35
C VAL A 725 -16.36 16.39 -8.09
N ASN A 726 -15.52 17.00 -8.92
CA ASN A 726 -14.67 16.30 -9.88
C ASN A 726 -13.26 16.06 -9.31
N ALA A 727 -12.58 15.02 -9.81
CA ALA A 727 -11.24 14.64 -9.36
C ALA A 727 -10.17 15.72 -9.63
N ASP A 728 -10.40 16.56 -10.64
CA ASP A 728 -9.52 17.69 -10.98
C ASP A 728 -9.72 18.91 -10.05
N GLY A 729 -10.57 18.78 -9.02
CA GLY A 729 -10.90 19.83 -8.07
C GLY A 729 -11.97 20.81 -8.54
N SER A 730 -12.52 20.68 -9.74
CA SER A 730 -13.67 21.50 -10.14
C SER A 730 -14.97 21.02 -9.46
N ILE A 731 -15.90 21.94 -9.20
CA ILE A 731 -17.28 21.60 -8.82
C ILE A 731 -18.18 22.13 -9.93
N THR A 732 -18.92 21.26 -10.60
CA THR A 732 -19.77 21.63 -11.75
C THR A 732 -21.24 21.47 -11.45
N GLY A 733 -22.07 22.42 -11.90
CA GLY A 733 -23.52 22.31 -11.80
C GLY A 733 -24.03 21.23 -12.75
N ALA A 734 -24.83 20.28 -12.24
CA ALA A 734 -25.35 19.19 -13.05
C ALA A 734 -26.29 19.66 -14.17
N GLN A 735 -27.02 20.77 -13.95
CA GLN A 735 -27.90 21.36 -14.97
C GLN A 735 -27.13 22.15 -16.04
N SER A 736 -26.17 22.97 -15.64
CA SER A 736 -25.53 23.95 -16.53
C SER A 736 -24.21 23.47 -17.14
N GLY A 737 -23.54 22.50 -16.51
CA GLY A 737 -22.16 22.13 -16.82
C GLY A 737 -21.12 23.20 -16.46
N LEU A 738 -21.55 24.34 -15.88
CA LEU A 738 -20.66 25.43 -15.48
C LEU A 738 -19.99 25.14 -14.14
N CYS A 739 -18.82 25.73 -13.93
CA CYS A 739 -18.02 25.57 -12.72
C CYS A 739 -18.46 26.55 -11.62
N LEU A 740 -18.41 26.10 -10.37
CA LEU A 740 -18.46 26.95 -9.19
C LEU A 740 -17.19 27.81 -9.15
N ASP A 741 -17.36 29.12 -9.17
CA ASP A 741 -16.31 30.10 -9.50
C ASP A 741 -16.26 31.20 -8.44
N ALA A 742 -15.06 31.45 -7.88
CA ALA A 742 -14.81 32.66 -7.11
C ALA A 742 -14.71 33.86 -8.05
N SER A 743 -15.69 34.76 -7.98
CA SER A 743 -15.91 35.80 -8.98
C SER A 743 -14.67 36.68 -9.19
N GLY A 744 -14.30 36.85 -10.46
CA GLY A 744 -13.21 37.75 -10.87
C GLY A 744 -11.82 37.33 -10.39
N ASN A 745 -11.58 36.03 -10.14
CA ASN A 745 -10.37 35.53 -9.49
C ASN A 745 -10.12 36.14 -8.11
N GLY A 746 -11.18 36.58 -7.42
CA GLY A 746 -11.06 37.20 -6.11
C GLY A 746 -10.58 36.19 -5.05
N THR A 747 -9.66 36.61 -4.20
CA THR A 747 -9.12 35.78 -3.11
C THR A 747 -9.47 36.28 -1.71
N ALA A 748 -10.06 37.47 -1.59
CA ALA A 748 -10.36 38.12 -0.31
C ALA A 748 -11.66 37.59 0.33
N ASN A 749 -11.77 37.75 1.66
CA ASN A 749 -13.03 37.55 2.38
C ASN A 749 -14.15 38.40 1.76
N GLY A 750 -15.32 37.79 1.56
CA GLY A 750 -16.45 38.44 0.92
C GLY A 750 -16.51 38.30 -0.60
N THR A 751 -15.50 37.72 -1.25
CA THR A 751 -15.58 37.40 -2.69
C THR A 751 -16.77 36.48 -2.95
N LEU A 752 -17.71 36.91 -3.79
CA LEU A 752 -18.93 36.15 -4.10
C LEU A 752 -18.64 34.95 -5.01
N VAL A 753 -19.44 33.90 -4.84
CA VAL A 753 -19.37 32.68 -5.65
C VAL A 753 -20.51 32.67 -6.67
N GLN A 754 -20.16 32.30 -7.91
CA GLN A 754 -21.05 32.29 -9.07
C GLN A 754 -20.80 31.05 -9.93
N LEU A 755 -21.60 30.87 -10.98
CA LEU A 755 -21.35 29.91 -12.04
C LEU A 755 -20.61 30.60 -13.18
N TRP A 756 -19.58 29.93 -13.70
CA TRP A 756 -18.84 30.42 -14.85
C TRP A 756 -18.37 29.27 -15.75
N THR A 757 -18.09 29.58 -17.02
CA THR A 757 -17.53 28.62 -17.97
C THR A 757 -16.25 28.03 -17.39
N CYS A 758 -16.19 26.69 -17.33
CA CYS A 758 -15.02 25.98 -16.84
C CYS A 758 -13.82 26.29 -17.74
N ASN A 759 -12.83 27.01 -17.19
CA ASN A 759 -11.65 27.46 -17.93
C ASN A 759 -10.35 26.86 -17.37
N GLY A 760 -10.45 26.00 -16.36
CA GLY A 760 -9.32 25.35 -15.70
C GLY A 760 -8.55 26.24 -14.71
N GLY A 761 -8.98 27.49 -14.53
CA GLY A 761 -8.39 28.45 -13.59
C GLY A 761 -8.47 28.00 -12.14
N THR A 762 -7.50 28.43 -11.32
CA THR A 762 -7.39 28.03 -9.92
C THR A 762 -8.51 28.58 -9.03
N ASN A 763 -9.20 29.63 -9.45
CA ASN A 763 -10.39 30.20 -8.80
C ASN A 763 -11.65 29.30 -8.95
N GLN A 764 -11.58 28.27 -9.80
CA GLN A 764 -12.62 27.25 -10.00
C GLN A 764 -12.22 25.89 -9.39
N ARG A 765 -11.12 25.86 -8.63
CA ARG A 765 -10.60 24.67 -7.97
C ARG A 765 -10.93 24.69 -6.49
N TRP A 766 -11.43 23.57 -6.00
CA TRP A 766 -11.95 23.38 -4.67
C TRP A 766 -11.46 22.06 -4.08
N THR A 767 -11.33 22.01 -2.75
CA THR A 767 -10.98 20.79 -2.02
C THR A 767 -11.95 20.63 -0.85
N LEU A 768 -12.62 19.48 -0.77
CA LEU A 768 -13.44 19.13 0.39
C LEU A 768 -12.53 18.56 1.47
N ARG A 769 -12.46 19.19 2.65
CA ARG A 769 -11.65 18.77 3.82
C ARG A 769 -12.56 18.50 5.02
N ASP A 770 -12.27 17.44 5.77
CA ASP A 770 -13.00 17.10 7.00
C ASP A 770 -12.80 18.13 8.11
#